data_AF-A0A6S7K838-F1
#
_entry.id   AF-A0A6S7K838-F1
#
_cell.length_a   1.000
_cell.length_b   1.000
_cell.length_c   1.000
_cell.angle_alpha   90.00
_cell.angle_beta   90.00
_cell.angle_gamma   90.00
#
_symmetry.space_group_name_H-M   'P 1'
#
loop_
_entity.id
_entity.type
_entity.pdbx_description
1 polymer ?
#
loop_
_entity_poly.entity_id
_entity_poly.type
_entity_poly.pdbx_seq_one_letter_code
_entity_poly.pdbx_strand_id
1 'polypeptide(L)'
;IQDVSTNSLFVSHRGDDLNNCGNWTMPCRTVRHAVKMSNNGDQIYIDYAKRRPYMECENVTQSSCSIELTKSVSFYGINGRAELQCNKRCKFFIITSPNFNIIRIKFFNLVISGSSVVTEIDKGARMELVYQNMLVKYNYYAIRSKHSTDCSILITNSSFQNNFNFGIYLRCSNLTAYITASTFQFSPVSLTNIANTPTRWKKTEILIRDTVFNGKNIHTCASLLAIKPFAAIFNVTITDSEFKNHFSVCRSKHYHQFSTLCISDHDSRPRNITYIFLRNLLIENNYNNDPALLLIAGYLDYTEVEVMIRDSIFRNNSLAFQVSTNYFGRPSHDKHPTITHENNTFVSNNINSLLKRSGAAAIYFGDGKSRVLSCRFLDNGAGQYSYTSVVKISEMARVTFLNSYFENRQTKVLSNQLFSSGIRPVTFLGENTFNLVALKERQAVFVRIPTAMYLTNGGVIMKKNFKILCPPGYKLYAQRQCTVLKKGIVKCDYINVRCEQCPTKTYTLERGKFIYNKSNDIQCQQCPRGGDCDSGLVTAKSNFWGYKTKMKVHFVQCPPGYCCNAENCVTYDSCHGNRCGTLCGQCPEGMSQSLFSTQCISNTECAFNYFFIIGTITMLVLYLVFFLYHKEIVNILRTSLFSKRLSFSMNSRNEQRNDVSTGGNTTSPSGMIKILFYYYQVCNLLRSSVGFSRKGKFIDNFENVISR
;
A
#
# COMPACT_ATOMS: atom_id res chain seq x y z
N ILE A 1 -51.19 14.20 29.27
CA ILE A 1 -49.85 14.57 28.76
C ILE A 1 -49.59 15.97 29.30
N GLN A 2 -49.03 16.06 30.51
CA GLN A 2 -48.56 17.33 31.05
C GLN A 2 -47.18 17.57 30.46
N ASP A 3 -46.98 18.74 29.86
CA ASP A 3 -45.68 19.24 29.42
C ASP A 3 -44.72 19.18 30.61
N VAL A 4 -43.80 18.22 30.60
CA VAL A 4 -42.70 18.19 31.58
C VAL A 4 -41.78 19.32 31.16
N SER A 5 -41.86 20.46 31.84
CA SER A 5 -40.95 21.59 31.64
C SER A 5 -39.52 21.09 31.82
N THR A 6 -38.76 21.03 30.73
CA THR A 6 -37.34 20.66 30.77
C THR A 6 -36.57 21.76 31.49
N ASN A 7 -36.10 21.48 32.70
CA ASN A 7 -35.34 22.44 33.49
C ASN A 7 -33.85 22.34 33.16
N SER A 8 -33.19 23.51 33.18
CA SER A 8 -31.75 23.63 33.02
C SER A 8 -31.10 23.81 34.39
N LEU A 9 -30.20 22.90 34.75
CA LEU A 9 -29.45 22.90 35.99
C LEU A 9 -27.99 23.29 35.72
N PHE A 10 -27.43 24.20 36.49
CA PHE A 10 -26.06 24.69 36.33
C PHE A 10 -25.15 24.19 37.46
N VAL A 11 -23.94 23.75 37.09
CA VAL A 11 -22.90 23.26 38.01
C VAL A 11 -21.64 24.09 37.82
N SER A 12 -21.07 24.60 38.92
CA SER A 12 -19.83 25.38 38.93
C SER A 12 -19.04 25.16 40.23
N HIS A 13 -17.71 25.25 40.18
CA HIS A 13 -16.86 25.20 41.38
C HIS A 13 -17.15 26.31 42.40
N ARG A 14 -17.82 27.39 41.99
CA ARG A 14 -18.27 28.49 42.86
C ARG A 14 -19.68 28.27 43.44
N GLY A 15 -20.34 27.20 43.03
CA GLY A 15 -21.67 26.85 43.49
C GLY A 15 -21.71 26.30 44.91
N ASP A 16 -22.93 26.05 45.39
CA ASP A 16 -23.20 25.41 46.67
C ASP A 16 -24.31 24.36 46.52
N ASP A 17 -24.18 23.22 47.21
CA ASP A 17 -25.10 22.09 47.09
C ASP A 17 -26.32 22.23 48.01
N LEU A 18 -27.00 23.39 47.90
CA LEU A 18 -28.24 23.68 48.61
C LEU A 18 -29.45 23.04 47.89
N ASN A 19 -30.57 22.87 48.58
CA ASN A 19 -31.78 22.26 48.00
C ASN A 19 -32.43 23.09 46.86
N ASN A 20 -32.02 24.34 46.70
CA ASN A 20 -32.51 25.28 45.69
C ASN A 20 -31.44 25.66 44.65
N CYS A 21 -30.28 25.00 44.64
CA CYS A 21 -29.24 25.26 43.65
C CYS A 21 -29.65 24.78 42.25
N GLY A 22 -28.90 25.20 41.24
CA GLY A 22 -29.06 24.76 39.86
C GLY A 22 -29.50 25.88 38.91
N ASN A 23 -29.80 27.08 39.41
CA ASN A 23 -29.96 28.25 38.54
C ASN A 23 -28.57 28.82 38.16
N TRP A 24 -28.49 29.58 37.07
CA TRP A 24 -27.26 30.27 36.62
C TRP A 24 -26.65 31.17 37.70
N THR A 25 -27.49 31.85 38.48
CA THR A 25 -27.06 32.74 39.57
C THR A 25 -26.66 32.00 40.84
N MET A 26 -27.16 30.78 41.03
CA MET A 26 -26.89 29.93 42.19
C MET A 26 -26.68 28.49 41.72
N PRO A 27 -25.54 28.21 41.06
CA PRO A 27 -25.27 26.88 40.53
C PRO A 27 -25.01 25.90 41.66
N CYS A 28 -25.28 24.61 41.41
CA CYS A 28 -24.83 23.55 42.30
C CYS A 28 -23.31 23.43 42.25
N ARG A 29 -22.72 22.92 43.34
CA ARG A 29 -21.27 22.71 43.43
C ARG A 29 -20.84 21.41 42.75
N THR A 30 -21.64 20.35 42.89
CA THR A 30 -21.32 19.01 42.39
C THR A 30 -22.30 18.52 41.34
N VAL A 31 -21.80 17.69 40.41
CA VAL A 31 -22.64 17.03 39.40
C VAL A 31 -23.57 16.04 40.07
N ARG A 32 -23.12 15.32 41.10
CA ARG A 32 -23.94 14.38 41.87
C ARG A 32 -25.20 15.03 42.44
N HIS A 33 -25.06 16.22 43.04
CA HIS A 33 -26.21 16.91 43.64
C HIS A 33 -27.17 17.44 42.56
N ALA A 34 -26.65 17.99 41.47
CA ALA A 34 -27.48 18.37 40.31
C ALA A 34 -28.27 17.18 39.74
N VAL A 35 -27.66 16.00 39.63
CA VAL A 35 -28.36 14.77 39.22
C VAL A 35 -29.48 14.39 40.20
N LYS A 36 -29.23 14.50 41.51
CA LYS A 36 -30.26 14.22 42.54
C LYS A 36 -31.47 15.13 42.40
N MET A 37 -31.25 16.41 42.07
CA MET A 37 -32.30 17.42 41.87
C MET A 37 -33.00 17.31 40.51
N SER A 38 -32.35 16.71 39.51
CA SER A 38 -32.90 16.61 38.15
C SER A 38 -34.16 15.75 38.06
N ASN A 39 -35.05 16.13 37.15
CA ASN A 39 -36.20 15.36 36.70
C ASN A 39 -35.95 14.72 35.33
N ASN A 40 -36.88 13.85 34.92
CA ASN A 40 -36.78 13.17 33.64
C ASN A 40 -36.90 14.17 32.48
N GLY A 41 -35.87 14.27 31.64
CA GLY A 41 -35.77 15.19 30.51
C GLY A 41 -34.87 16.41 30.75
N ASP A 42 -34.42 16.62 32.00
CA ASP A 42 -33.63 17.80 32.36
C ASP A 42 -32.23 17.82 31.73
N GLN A 43 -31.65 19.02 31.71
CA GLN A 43 -30.33 19.29 31.16
C GLN A 43 -29.42 19.86 32.26
N ILE A 44 -28.21 19.31 32.38
CA ILE A 44 -27.21 19.71 33.35
C ILE A 44 -26.03 20.34 32.61
N TYR A 45 -25.80 21.63 32.84
CA TYR A 45 -24.72 22.42 32.29
C TYR A 45 -23.57 22.53 33.29
N ILE A 46 -22.39 22.08 32.90
CA ILE A 46 -21.20 21.99 33.74
C ILE A 46 -20.17 23.00 33.24
N ASP A 47 -19.85 23.97 34.10
CA ASP A 47 -18.92 25.04 33.78
C ASP A 47 -17.47 24.53 33.70
N TYR A 48 -16.74 24.94 32.66
CA TYR A 48 -15.33 24.60 32.51
C TYR A 48 -14.45 25.35 33.50
N ALA A 49 -13.91 24.65 34.48
CA ALA A 49 -12.92 25.19 35.39
C ALA A 49 -11.50 24.97 34.85
N LYS A 50 -10.95 26.01 34.22
CA LYS A 50 -9.62 26.10 33.56
C LYS A 50 -8.44 25.37 34.23
N ARG A 51 -8.45 25.16 35.55
CA ARG A 51 -7.32 24.56 36.29
C ARG A 51 -7.70 23.45 37.27
N ARG A 52 -8.98 23.11 37.41
CA ARG A 52 -9.42 22.13 38.42
C ARG A 52 -10.54 21.25 37.88
N PRO A 53 -10.32 19.94 37.73
CA PRO A 53 -11.38 19.01 37.39
C PRO A 53 -12.39 18.89 38.54
N TYR A 54 -13.62 18.48 38.23
CA TYR A 54 -14.62 18.15 39.23
C TYR A 54 -14.32 16.77 39.81
N MET A 55 -13.97 16.73 41.11
CA MET A 55 -13.54 15.53 41.84
C MET A 55 -14.72 14.78 42.47
N GLU A 56 -15.64 14.27 41.65
CA GLU A 56 -16.93 13.69 42.09
C GLU A 56 -16.82 12.41 42.95
N CYS A 57 -15.61 11.83 43.07
CA CYS A 57 -15.36 10.58 43.80
C CYS A 57 -14.55 10.74 45.11
N GLU A 58 -13.94 11.90 45.37
CA GLU A 58 -12.96 12.01 46.46
C GLU A 58 -13.61 12.19 47.84
N ASN A 59 -14.67 12.99 47.95
CA ASN A 59 -15.34 13.35 49.22
C ASN A 59 -16.69 12.64 49.46
N VAL A 60 -16.81 11.37 49.08
CA VAL A 60 -18.04 10.61 49.30
C VAL A 60 -17.99 9.89 50.64
N THR A 61 -18.82 10.30 51.60
CA THR A 61 -19.05 9.63 52.89
C THR A 61 -19.99 8.42 52.78
N GLN A 62 -20.65 8.23 51.63
CA GLN A 62 -21.54 7.11 51.33
C GLN A 62 -20.79 5.85 50.90
N SER A 63 -21.42 4.69 51.13
CA SER A 63 -20.95 3.35 50.74
C SER A 63 -20.75 3.14 49.23
N SER A 64 -21.24 4.06 48.40
CA SER A 64 -21.15 4.03 46.93
C SER A 64 -20.61 5.35 46.39
N CYS A 65 -19.44 5.32 45.76
CA CYS A 65 -18.82 6.47 45.09
C CYS A 65 -19.42 6.76 43.69
N SER A 66 -20.48 6.07 43.27
CA SER A 66 -21.05 6.17 41.91
C SER A 66 -22.24 7.12 41.84
N ILE A 67 -22.47 7.77 40.71
CA ILE A 67 -23.66 8.58 40.43
C ILE A 67 -24.69 7.68 39.75
N GLU A 68 -25.81 7.43 40.41
CA GLU A 68 -26.90 6.62 39.86
C GLU A 68 -27.80 7.44 38.94
N LEU A 69 -27.98 6.95 37.72
CA LEU A 69 -28.81 7.55 36.68
C LEU A 69 -30.07 6.68 36.50
N THR A 70 -31.13 7.05 37.21
CA THR A 70 -32.46 6.42 37.15
C THR A 70 -33.44 7.19 36.27
N LYS A 71 -33.05 8.39 35.79
CA LYS A 71 -33.87 9.32 35.00
C LYS A 71 -33.15 9.65 33.68
N SER A 72 -33.90 10.01 32.64
CA SER A 72 -33.29 10.49 31.39
C SER A 72 -32.77 11.91 31.61
N VAL A 73 -31.48 12.14 31.40
CA VAL A 73 -30.81 13.43 31.68
C VAL A 73 -29.71 13.67 30.64
N SER A 74 -29.51 14.93 30.26
CA SER A 74 -28.44 15.33 29.34
C SER A 74 -27.40 16.19 30.06
N PHE A 75 -26.12 15.98 29.80
CA PHE A 75 -24.99 16.68 30.40
C PHE A 75 -24.21 17.47 29.34
N TYR A 76 -23.92 18.74 29.61
CA TYR A 76 -23.28 19.67 28.68
C TYR A 76 -22.09 20.37 29.34
N GLY A 77 -20.90 20.28 28.74
CA GLY A 77 -19.78 21.16 29.11
C GLY A 77 -19.91 22.53 28.46
N ILE A 78 -19.87 23.60 29.25
CA ILE A 78 -19.98 25.00 28.79
C ILE A 78 -18.70 25.79 29.13
N ASN A 79 -18.50 26.91 28.42
CA ASN A 79 -17.32 27.79 28.56
C ASN A 79 -15.97 27.08 28.31
N GLY A 80 -16.01 25.92 27.66
CA GLY A 80 -14.88 25.01 27.45
C GLY A 80 -15.33 23.56 27.57
N ARG A 81 -14.38 22.62 27.57
CA ARG A 81 -14.68 21.20 27.76
C ARG A 81 -14.52 20.85 29.25
N ALA A 82 -15.64 20.78 29.98
CA ALA A 82 -15.61 20.51 31.42
C ALA A 82 -14.98 19.14 31.72
N GLU A 83 -14.09 19.08 32.72
CA GLU A 83 -13.34 17.87 33.06
C GLU A 83 -13.85 17.26 34.37
N LEU A 84 -14.33 16.02 34.28
CA LEU A 84 -14.79 15.19 35.39
C LEU A 84 -13.73 14.13 35.69
N GLN A 85 -13.28 14.05 36.94
CA GLN A 85 -12.22 13.13 37.33
C GLN A 85 -12.58 12.33 38.58
N CYS A 86 -12.18 11.05 38.57
CA CYS A 86 -12.40 10.13 39.66
C CYS A 86 -11.09 9.38 39.95
N ASN A 87 -10.38 9.72 41.03
CA ASN A 87 -9.09 9.07 41.36
C ASN A 87 -9.22 7.76 42.13
N LYS A 88 -10.44 7.36 42.47
CA LYS A 88 -10.73 6.05 43.10
C LYS A 88 -11.08 5.04 42.02
N ARG A 89 -10.90 3.73 42.29
CA ARG A 89 -11.34 2.63 41.40
C ARG A 89 -12.88 2.47 41.35
N CYS A 90 -13.59 3.57 41.26
CA CYS A 90 -15.02 3.70 41.31
C CYS A 90 -15.63 3.74 39.91
N LYS A 91 -16.90 3.37 39.84
CA LYS A 91 -17.72 3.57 38.65
C LYS A 91 -18.26 4.99 38.71
N PHE A 92 -18.17 5.72 37.61
CA PHE A 92 -18.57 7.13 37.60
C PHE A 92 -20.11 7.23 37.54
N PHE A 93 -20.71 6.74 36.45
CA PHE A 93 -22.14 6.69 36.25
C PHE A 93 -22.65 5.25 36.20
N ILE A 94 -23.75 4.97 36.89
CA ILE A 94 -24.47 3.69 36.80
C ILE A 94 -25.87 3.96 36.25
N ILE A 95 -26.18 3.40 35.09
CA ILE A 95 -27.50 3.48 34.49
C ILE A 95 -28.33 2.28 34.96
N THR A 96 -29.38 2.57 35.72
CA THR A 96 -30.35 1.59 36.22
C THR A 96 -31.72 1.94 35.68
N SER A 97 -32.39 0.97 35.04
CA SER A 97 -33.72 1.16 34.43
C SER A 97 -34.81 0.59 35.34
N PRO A 98 -35.33 1.36 36.31
CA PRO A 98 -36.50 0.94 37.08
C PRO A 98 -37.69 0.74 36.13
N ASN A 99 -38.48 -0.31 36.39
CA ASN A 99 -39.74 -0.60 35.68
C ASN A 99 -39.62 -0.87 34.16
N PHE A 100 -38.45 -1.28 33.66
CA PHE A 100 -38.23 -1.60 32.23
C PHE A 100 -38.45 -0.42 31.26
N ASN A 101 -38.40 0.82 31.75
CA ASN A 101 -38.47 2.03 30.92
C ASN A 101 -37.14 2.30 30.21
N ILE A 102 -37.20 2.85 29.00
CA ILE A 102 -35.99 3.26 28.26
C ILE A 102 -35.44 4.54 28.88
N ILE A 103 -34.22 4.49 29.39
CA ILE A 103 -33.51 5.68 29.90
C ILE A 103 -32.63 6.28 28.81
N ARG A 104 -32.76 7.58 28.57
CA ARG A 104 -31.93 8.32 27.61
C ARG A 104 -30.91 9.18 28.34
N ILE A 105 -29.63 8.85 28.21
CA ILE A 105 -28.54 9.64 28.78
C ILE A 105 -27.70 10.22 27.65
N LYS A 106 -27.41 11.52 27.73
CA LYS A 106 -26.62 12.21 26.72
C LYS A 106 -25.47 12.98 27.35
N PHE A 107 -24.28 12.90 26.77
CA PHE A 107 -23.09 13.60 27.21
C PHE A 107 -22.50 14.40 26.04
N PHE A 108 -22.32 15.70 26.25
CA PHE A 108 -21.85 16.64 25.24
C PHE A 108 -20.66 17.45 25.75
N ASN A 109 -19.56 17.46 24.99
CA ASN A 109 -18.42 18.34 25.24
C ASN A 109 -17.82 18.20 26.65
N LEU A 110 -17.56 16.97 27.10
CA LEU A 110 -16.94 16.69 28.40
C LEU A 110 -15.62 15.92 28.24
N VAL A 111 -14.74 16.08 29.24
CA VAL A 111 -13.60 15.19 29.48
C VAL A 111 -13.94 14.32 30.69
N ILE A 112 -13.77 13.00 30.58
CA ILE A 112 -13.94 12.09 31.73
C ILE A 112 -12.71 11.19 31.88
N SER A 113 -12.14 11.13 33.09
CA SER A 113 -10.92 10.36 33.36
C SER A 113 -10.77 9.77 34.76
N GLY A 114 -9.90 8.77 34.88
CA GLY A 114 -9.44 8.16 36.15
C GLY A 114 -10.33 7.05 36.72
N SER A 115 -11.53 6.84 36.17
CA SER A 115 -12.51 5.91 36.74
C SER A 115 -12.23 4.44 36.39
N SER A 116 -12.77 3.50 37.17
CA SER A 116 -12.77 2.08 36.77
C SER A 116 -13.77 1.82 35.64
N VAL A 117 -14.92 2.50 35.67
CA VAL A 117 -15.90 2.49 34.57
C VAL A 117 -16.52 3.88 34.48
N VAL A 118 -16.49 4.54 33.31
CA VAL A 118 -17.17 5.83 33.16
C VAL A 118 -18.68 5.66 33.17
N THR A 119 -19.21 4.77 32.35
CA THR A 119 -20.65 4.45 32.33
C THR A 119 -20.86 2.94 32.41
N GLU A 120 -21.37 2.48 33.55
CA GLU A 120 -21.84 1.11 33.71
C GLU A 120 -23.35 1.04 33.49
N ILE A 121 -23.79 0.13 32.62
CA ILE A 121 -25.21 -0.15 32.39
C ILE A 121 -25.55 -1.44 33.11
N ASP A 122 -26.55 -1.38 33.99
CA ASP A 122 -26.89 -2.50 34.84
C ASP A 122 -27.63 -3.62 34.10
N LYS A 123 -27.74 -4.77 34.77
CA LYS A 123 -28.37 -5.96 34.21
C LYS A 123 -29.85 -5.70 33.91
N GLY A 124 -30.29 -6.17 32.73
CA GLY A 124 -31.69 -6.04 32.31
C GLY A 124 -32.11 -4.65 31.83
N ALA A 125 -31.27 -3.63 31.97
CA ALA A 125 -31.62 -2.26 31.62
C ALA A 125 -31.87 -2.05 30.12
N ARG A 126 -32.74 -1.09 29.80
CA ARG A 126 -33.00 -0.59 28.44
C ARG A 126 -32.54 0.86 28.35
N MET A 127 -31.68 1.17 27.38
CA MET A 127 -31.03 2.48 27.36
C MET A 127 -30.71 3.00 25.96
N GLU A 128 -30.65 4.33 25.89
CA GLU A 128 -30.09 5.09 24.78
C GLU A 128 -28.99 6.00 25.34
N LEU A 129 -27.76 5.79 24.89
CA LEU A 129 -26.57 6.53 25.34
C LEU A 129 -25.97 7.33 24.20
N VAL A 130 -25.86 8.65 24.38
CA VAL A 130 -25.26 9.55 23.39
C VAL A 130 -23.98 10.14 23.94
N TYR A 131 -22.87 9.94 23.24
CA TYR A 131 -21.58 10.60 23.50
C TYR A 131 -21.23 11.46 22.28
N GLN A 132 -21.17 12.77 22.46
CA GLN A 132 -20.85 13.70 21.39
C GLN A 132 -19.77 14.69 21.82
N ASN A 133 -18.73 14.83 20.99
CA ASN A 133 -17.58 15.70 21.29
C ASN A 133 -16.92 15.37 22.65
N MET A 134 -16.87 14.08 23.00
CA MET A 134 -16.34 13.60 24.28
C MET A 134 -14.85 13.30 24.17
N LEU A 135 -14.11 13.52 25.27
CA LEU A 135 -12.75 12.99 25.45
C LEU A 135 -12.74 12.07 26.68
N VAL A 136 -12.59 10.77 26.45
CA VAL A 136 -12.61 9.76 27.52
C VAL A 136 -11.26 9.10 27.63
N LYS A 137 -10.52 9.39 28.71
CA LYS A 137 -9.10 9.03 28.81
C LYS A 137 -8.75 8.37 30.14
N TYR A 138 -7.80 7.44 30.12
CA TYR A 138 -7.20 6.85 31.32
C TYR A 138 -8.22 6.16 32.27
N ASN A 139 -9.23 5.49 31.72
CA ASN A 139 -10.18 4.69 32.50
C ASN A 139 -9.91 3.20 32.30
N TYR A 140 -10.42 2.34 33.17
CA TYR A 140 -10.35 0.89 32.92
C TYR A 140 -11.38 0.45 31.87
N TYR A 141 -12.61 0.94 31.97
CA TYR A 141 -13.63 0.92 30.91
C TYR A 141 -14.19 2.33 30.69
N ALA A 142 -14.48 2.72 29.44
CA ALA A 142 -15.33 3.89 29.23
C ALA A 142 -16.82 3.50 29.31
N ILE A 143 -17.28 2.58 28.47
CA ILE A 143 -18.68 2.10 28.51
C ILE A 143 -18.69 0.60 28.78
N ARG A 144 -19.46 0.15 29.77
CA ARG A 144 -19.60 -1.28 30.11
C ARG A 144 -21.06 -1.64 30.38
N SER A 145 -21.54 -2.75 29.81
CA SER A 145 -22.87 -3.31 30.14
C SER A 145 -22.78 -4.67 30.85
N LYS A 146 -23.67 -4.89 31.82
CA LYS A 146 -23.84 -6.14 32.60
C LYS A 146 -25.02 -6.98 32.11
N HIS A 147 -25.05 -7.37 30.84
CA HIS A 147 -26.17 -8.12 30.25
C HIS A 147 -27.48 -7.33 30.25
N SER A 148 -27.49 -6.27 29.45
CA SER A 148 -28.64 -5.38 29.27
C SER A 148 -29.59 -5.93 28.18
N THR A 149 -30.84 -5.49 28.17
CA THR A 149 -31.84 -5.99 27.21
C THR A 149 -31.75 -5.24 25.89
N ASP A 150 -32.00 -3.94 25.90
CA ASP A 150 -31.93 -3.06 24.72
C ASP A 150 -30.83 -2.01 24.91
N CYS A 151 -29.79 -2.07 24.09
CA CYS A 151 -28.72 -1.08 24.08
C CYS A 151 -28.71 -0.31 22.77
N SER A 152 -28.96 0.99 22.84
CA SER A 152 -28.71 1.91 21.74
C SER A 152 -27.57 2.85 22.13
N ILE A 153 -26.48 2.86 21.36
CA ILE A 153 -25.38 3.81 21.54
C ILE A 153 -25.18 4.67 20.30
N LEU A 154 -24.99 5.97 20.50
CA LEU A 154 -24.62 6.94 19.48
C LEU A 154 -23.34 7.64 19.95
N ILE A 155 -22.26 7.49 19.19
CA ILE A 155 -20.95 8.06 19.50
C ILE A 155 -20.50 8.86 18.29
N THR A 156 -20.36 10.18 18.47
CA THR A 156 -20.00 11.09 17.37
C THR A 156 -18.89 12.03 17.80
N ASN A 157 -17.95 12.29 16.89
CA ASN A 157 -16.86 13.25 17.09
C ASN A 157 -16.12 13.08 18.44
N SER A 158 -15.94 11.83 18.89
CA SER A 158 -15.46 11.53 20.25
C SER A 158 -14.13 10.79 20.23
N SER A 159 -13.31 10.98 21.26
CA SER A 159 -11.99 10.37 21.38
C SER A 159 -11.86 9.56 22.66
N PHE A 160 -11.47 8.29 22.51
CA PHE A 160 -11.24 7.35 23.59
C PHE A 160 -9.75 7.00 23.61
N GLN A 161 -9.05 7.36 24.68
CA GLN A 161 -7.59 7.30 24.74
C GLN A 161 -7.10 6.56 25.98
N ASN A 162 -6.18 5.60 25.81
CA ASN A 162 -5.53 4.92 26.94
C ASN A 162 -6.54 4.29 27.93
N ASN A 163 -7.63 3.69 27.44
CA ASN A 163 -8.54 2.97 28.32
C ASN A 163 -8.01 1.54 28.51
N PHE A 164 -7.55 1.21 29.72
CA PHE A 164 -6.71 0.05 30.00
C PHE A 164 -7.30 -1.31 29.56
N ASN A 165 -8.63 -1.45 29.57
CA ASN A 165 -9.30 -2.68 29.14
C ASN A 165 -10.07 -2.49 27.84
N PHE A 166 -11.17 -1.74 27.86
CA PHE A 166 -11.99 -1.45 26.68
C PHE A 166 -12.46 0.01 26.69
N GLY A 167 -12.46 0.65 25.53
CA GLY A 167 -13.27 1.84 25.33
C GLY A 167 -14.76 1.49 25.45
N ILE A 168 -15.20 0.45 24.73
CA ILE A 168 -16.61 0.05 24.75
C ILE A 168 -16.69 -1.45 24.95
N TYR A 169 -17.48 -1.87 25.95
CA TYR A 169 -17.75 -3.25 26.24
C TYR A 169 -19.25 -3.48 26.45
N LEU A 170 -19.95 -3.78 25.36
CA LEU A 170 -21.39 -4.01 25.38
C LEU A 170 -21.72 -5.50 25.28
N ARG A 171 -22.64 -5.91 26.14
CA ARG A 171 -23.27 -7.23 26.14
C ARG A 171 -24.77 -7.05 26.27
N CYS A 172 -25.50 -7.12 25.16
CA CYS A 172 -26.91 -6.75 25.09
C CYS A 172 -27.73 -7.79 24.32
N SER A 173 -29.05 -7.91 24.58
CA SER A 173 -29.91 -8.81 23.77
C SER A 173 -30.31 -8.20 22.43
N ASN A 174 -30.58 -6.89 22.41
CA ASN A 174 -30.71 -6.08 21.21
C ASN A 174 -29.64 -5.00 21.23
N LEU A 175 -28.92 -4.86 20.13
CA LEU A 175 -27.78 -3.96 20.04
C LEU A 175 -27.89 -3.06 18.82
N THR A 176 -27.97 -1.77 19.06
CA THR A 176 -27.84 -0.74 18.04
C THR A 176 -26.64 0.12 18.37
N ALA A 177 -25.68 0.25 17.46
CA ALA A 177 -24.49 1.06 17.67
C ALA A 177 -24.17 1.91 16.44
N TYR A 178 -24.17 3.22 16.63
CA TYR A 178 -23.80 4.22 15.63
C TYR A 178 -22.53 4.92 16.10
N ILE A 179 -21.40 4.70 15.41
CA ILE A 179 -20.10 5.29 15.76
C ILE A 179 -19.58 6.05 14.56
N THR A 180 -19.46 7.37 14.65
CA THR A 180 -19.03 8.21 13.54
C THR A 180 -17.96 9.23 13.94
N ALA A 181 -17.05 9.55 13.01
CA ALA A 181 -16.05 10.60 13.17
C ALA A 181 -15.25 10.49 14.50
N SER A 182 -14.99 9.27 14.97
CA SER A 182 -14.47 9.02 16.32
C SER A 182 -13.10 8.34 16.30
N THR A 183 -12.37 8.42 17.40
CA THR A 183 -11.03 7.86 17.53
C THR A 183 -10.92 6.96 18.75
N PHE A 184 -10.40 5.75 18.57
CA PHE A 184 -10.13 4.77 19.62
C PHE A 184 -8.64 4.47 19.65
N GLN A 185 -7.92 5.16 20.52
CA GLN A 185 -6.49 4.97 20.73
C GLN A 185 -6.28 4.15 22.00
N PHE A 186 -5.75 2.94 21.83
CA PHE A 186 -5.53 1.97 22.92
C PHE A 186 -6.80 1.76 23.75
N SER A 187 -7.93 1.72 23.06
CA SER A 187 -9.26 1.63 23.67
C SER A 187 -10.11 0.65 22.86
N PRO A 188 -9.90 -0.66 23.02
CA PRO A 188 -10.63 -1.69 22.28
C PRO A 188 -12.16 -1.56 22.37
N VAL A 189 -12.85 -1.98 21.32
CA VAL A 189 -14.32 -1.98 21.24
C VAL A 189 -14.83 -3.41 21.08
N SER A 190 -15.71 -3.84 21.99
CA SER A 190 -16.40 -5.13 21.95
C SER A 190 -17.90 -4.91 21.98
N LEU A 191 -18.56 -5.35 20.91
CA LEU A 191 -20.00 -5.30 20.69
C LEU A 191 -20.52 -6.72 20.62
N THR A 192 -21.06 -7.23 21.73
CA THR A 192 -21.51 -8.62 21.86
C THR A 192 -23.00 -8.68 22.09
N ASN A 193 -23.67 -9.59 21.41
CA ASN A 193 -25.06 -9.95 21.71
C ASN A 193 -25.12 -11.28 22.48
N ILE A 194 -26.09 -11.44 23.38
CA ILE A 194 -26.12 -12.54 24.37
C ILE A 194 -27.12 -13.63 23.97
N ALA A 195 -26.75 -14.89 24.21
CA ALA A 195 -27.53 -16.08 23.85
C ALA A 195 -28.76 -16.38 24.72
N ASN A 196 -28.82 -15.84 25.94
CA ASN A 196 -29.59 -16.40 27.05
C ASN A 196 -31.11 -16.20 27.02
N THR A 197 -31.70 -15.76 25.90
CA THR A 197 -33.16 -15.72 25.77
C THR A 197 -33.59 -16.41 24.47
N PRO A 198 -34.58 -17.33 24.51
CA PRO A 198 -35.08 -18.07 23.35
C PRO A 198 -35.94 -17.22 22.40
N THR A 199 -35.93 -15.89 22.54
CA THR A 199 -36.72 -15.00 21.70
C THR A 199 -36.19 -14.97 20.27
N ARG A 200 -37.05 -15.33 19.30
CA ARG A 200 -36.74 -15.43 17.86
C ARG A 200 -36.40 -14.11 17.14
N TRP A 201 -36.39 -12.97 17.84
CA TRP A 201 -36.39 -11.63 17.23
C TRP A 201 -35.31 -10.69 17.78
N LYS A 202 -34.09 -11.18 17.99
CA LYS A 202 -32.97 -10.31 18.36
C LYS A 202 -32.46 -9.53 17.16
N LYS A 203 -32.26 -8.23 17.31
CA LYS A 203 -31.70 -7.33 16.28
C LYS A 203 -30.32 -6.83 16.69
N THR A 204 -29.37 -6.90 15.76
CA THR A 204 -28.06 -6.25 15.85
C THR A 204 -27.86 -5.36 14.62
N GLU A 205 -27.74 -4.06 14.86
CA GLU A 205 -27.50 -3.04 13.83
C GLU A 205 -26.29 -2.19 14.23
N ILE A 206 -25.24 -2.24 13.42
CA ILE A 206 -23.98 -1.55 13.70
C ILE A 206 -23.59 -0.75 12.47
N LEU A 207 -23.43 0.55 12.65
CA LEU A 207 -22.92 1.47 11.64
C LEU A 207 -21.68 2.17 12.20
N ILE A 208 -20.55 2.00 11.51
CA ILE A 208 -19.29 2.64 11.84
C ILE A 208 -18.79 3.41 10.62
N ARG A 209 -18.50 4.71 10.79
CA ARG A 209 -18.06 5.57 9.69
C ARG A 209 -16.98 6.55 10.13
N ASP A 210 -16.03 6.89 9.26
CA ASP A 210 -15.03 7.93 9.51
C ASP A 210 -14.30 7.73 10.86
N THR A 211 -14.05 6.47 11.24
CA THR A 211 -13.57 6.13 12.59
C THR A 211 -12.20 5.48 12.53
N VAL A 212 -11.31 5.90 13.45
CA VAL A 212 -9.93 5.41 13.52
C VAL A 212 -9.74 4.56 14.77
N PHE A 213 -9.30 3.31 14.57
CA PHE A 213 -8.91 2.39 15.63
C PHE A 213 -7.38 2.20 15.60
N ASN A 214 -6.69 2.55 16.69
CA ASN A 214 -5.22 2.54 16.77
C ASN A 214 -4.72 1.75 18.00
N GLY A 215 -3.89 0.72 17.76
CA GLY A 215 -3.60 -0.35 18.72
C GLY A 215 -2.20 -0.43 19.35
N LYS A 216 -1.31 0.54 19.15
CA LYS A 216 0.08 0.52 19.67
C LYS A 216 0.15 0.13 21.18
N ASN A 217 0.80 -1.00 21.49
CA ASN A 217 1.01 -1.56 22.83
C ASN A 217 -0.25 -1.88 23.65
N ILE A 218 -1.21 -2.59 23.05
CA ILE A 218 -2.29 -3.18 23.84
C ILE A 218 -1.74 -4.38 24.63
N HIS A 219 -1.64 -4.24 25.96
CA HIS A 219 -1.30 -5.35 26.87
C HIS A 219 -2.43 -6.38 26.99
N THR A 220 -3.63 -6.07 26.51
CA THR A 220 -4.79 -6.96 26.57
C THR A 220 -4.92 -7.82 25.31
N CYS A 221 -5.27 -9.09 25.50
CA CYS A 221 -5.62 -9.98 24.41
C CYS A 221 -7.01 -9.64 23.85
N ALA A 222 -7.11 -8.56 23.09
CA ALA A 222 -8.37 -8.05 22.56
C ALA A 222 -8.26 -7.62 21.09
N SER A 223 -9.35 -7.72 20.34
CA SER A 223 -9.48 -7.06 19.05
C SER A 223 -9.61 -5.55 19.20
N LEU A 224 -9.15 -4.77 18.22
CA LEU A 224 -9.47 -3.33 18.21
C LEU A 224 -10.98 -3.12 18.09
N LEU A 225 -11.61 -3.90 17.21
CA LEU A 225 -13.05 -3.99 17.08
C LEU A 225 -13.46 -5.46 17.00
N ALA A 226 -14.25 -5.91 17.97
CA ALA A 226 -14.91 -7.21 17.99
C ALA A 226 -16.44 -7.03 17.92
N ILE A 227 -17.06 -7.62 16.91
CA ILE A 227 -18.52 -7.70 16.75
C ILE A 227 -18.90 -9.18 16.81
N LYS A 228 -19.62 -9.56 17.87
CA LYS A 228 -20.01 -10.93 18.17
C LYS A 228 -21.54 -11.02 18.26
N PRO A 229 -22.25 -11.06 17.13
CA PRO A 229 -23.69 -11.06 17.12
C PRO A 229 -24.24 -12.42 17.54
N PHE A 230 -25.42 -12.36 18.14
CA PHE A 230 -26.24 -13.47 18.57
C PHE A 230 -27.69 -13.03 18.29
N ALA A 231 -28.00 -12.84 17.01
CA ALA A 231 -29.21 -12.14 16.57
C ALA A 231 -29.78 -12.71 15.28
N ALA A 232 -31.12 -12.66 15.14
CA ALA A 232 -31.83 -13.13 13.95
C ALA A 232 -31.67 -12.17 12.76
N ILE A 233 -31.55 -10.87 13.06
CA ILE A 233 -31.21 -9.80 12.10
C ILE A 233 -29.83 -9.27 12.48
N PHE A 234 -28.90 -9.30 11.54
CA PHE A 234 -27.53 -8.85 11.76
C PHE A 234 -27.04 -7.97 10.60
N ASN A 235 -27.03 -6.66 10.83
CA ASN A 235 -26.59 -5.66 9.86
C ASN A 235 -25.34 -4.95 10.39
N VAL A 236 -24.24 -5.06 9.66
CA VAL A 236 -22.98 -4.36 9.96
C VAL A 236 -22.53 -3.59 8.74
N THR A 237 -22.41 -2.29 8.90
CA THR A 237 -21.84 -1.40 7.89
C THR A 237 -20.64 -0.70 8.48
N ILE A 238 -19.46 -0.90 7.90
CA ILE A 238 -18.23 -0.19 8.26
C ILE A 238 -17.69 0.49 7.01
N THR A 239 -17.58 1.81 7.07
CA THR A 239 -17.19 2.63 5.91
C THR A 239 -16.14 3.66 6.29
N ASP A 240 -15.25 4.02 5.37
CA ASP A 240 -14.31 5.15 5.52
C ASP A 240 -13.52 5.09 6.84
N SER A 241 -13.12 3.89 7.27
CA SER A 241 -12.58 3.65 8.62
C SER A 241 -11.20 2.99 8.58
N GLU A 242 -10.40 3.27 9.60
CA GLU A 242 -8.99 2.88 9.66
C GLU A 242 -8.70 1.98 10.86
N PHE A 243 -7.89 0.95 10.64
CA PHE A 243 -7.45 -0.02 11.64
C PHE A 243 -5.93 -0.14 11.59
N LYS A 244 -5.25 0.52 12.54
CA LYS A 244 -3.81 0.75 12.49
C LYS A 244 -3.08 0.22 13.71
N ASN A 245 -1.83 -0.22 13.48
CA ASN A 245 -0.82 -0.44 14.52
C ASN A 245 -1.24 -1.40 15.64
N HIS A 246 -2.01 -2.45 15.33
CA HIS A 246 -2.33 -3.46 16.32
C HIS A 246 -1.17 -4.45 16.44
N PHE A 247 -0.70 -4.67 17.67
CA PHE A 247 0.33 -5.66 17.99
C PHE A 247 -0.18 -6.49 19.15
N SER A 248 -0.75 -7.68 18.87
CA SER A 248 -1.16 -8.60 19.94
C SER A 248 -0.26 -9.84 19.96
N VAL A 249 0.43 -10.06 21.09
CA VAL A 249 1.26 -11.25 21.34
C VAL A 249 0.59 -12.07 22.43
N CYS A 250 -0.50 -12.75 22.08
CA CYS A 250 -1.23 -13.60 23.02
C CYS A 250 -0.79 -15.05 22.89
N ARG A 251 -0.13 -15.57 23.94
CA ARG A 251 0.36 -16.96 24.02
C ARG A 251 -0.72 -18.00 24.33
N SER A 252 -2.00 -17.60 24.41
CA SER A 252 -3.09 -18.53 24.69
C SER A 252 -3.26 -19.53 23.54
N LYS A 253 -3.23 -20.83 23.86
CA LYS A 253 -3.51 -21.94 22.92
C LYS A 253 -4.98 -22.02 22.50
N HIS A 254 -5.85 -21.23 23.12
CA HIS A 254 -7.29 -21.24 22.87
C HIS A 254 -7.75 -20.03 22.04
N TYR A 255 -8.07 -20.33 20.78
CA TYR A 255 -8.93 -19.61 19.83
C TYR A 255 -8.43 -18.33 19.12
N HIS A 256 -8.88 -18.24 17.86
CA HIS A 256 -8.76 -17.19 16.84
C HIS A 256 -9.35 -15.81 17.23
N GLN A 257 -9.26 -15.38 18.49
CA GLN A 257 -10.07 -14.27 19.02
C GLN A 257 -9.36 -12.90 19.09
N PHE A 258 -8.17 -12.75 18.51
CA PHE A 258 -7.31 -11.56 18.73
C PHE A 258 -6.97 -10.79 17.45
N SER A 259 -7.95 -10.67 16.55
CA SER A 259 -7.83 -9.97 15.27
C SER A 259 -8.01 -8.46 15.40
N THR A 260 -7.43 -7.64 14.53
CA THR A 260 -7.66 -6.18 14.53
C THR A 260 -9.13 -5.86 14.30
N LEU A 261 -9.70 -6.41 13.24
CA LEU A 261 -11.14 -6.45 13.01
C LEU A 261 -11.60 -7.89 13.13
N CYS A 262 -12.52 -8.14 14.07
CA CYS A 262 -13.15 -9.43 14.27
C CYS A 262 -14.66 -9.26 14.14
N ILE A 263 -15.26 -9.85 13.11
CA ILE A 263 -16.70 -10.03 13.02
C ILE A 263 -16.92 -11.53 13.05
N SER A 264 -17.44 -12.03 14.18
CA SER A 264 -17.52 -13.46 14.45
C SER A 264 -18.90 -13.84 14.95
N ASP A 265 -19.61 -14.59 14.13
CA ASP A 265 -20.82 -15.30 14.56
C ASP A 265 -20.44 -16.67 15.12
N HIS A 266 -20.93 -17.03 16.30
CA HIS A 266 -20.72 -18.33 16.93
C HIS A 266 -22.04 -19.06 17.24
N ASP A 267 -23.20 -18.51 16.84
CA ASP A 267 -24.48 -19.19 17.08
C ASP A 267 -24.72 -20.27 16.02
N SER A 268 -25.20 -21.43 16.46
CA SER A 268 -25.52 -22.59 15.62
C SER A 268 -26.97 -22.57 15.10
N ARG A 269 -27.75 -21.52 15.41
CA ARG A 269 -29.17 -21.42 15.06
C ARG A 269 -29.40 -20.76 13.67
N PRO A 270 -30.44 -21.18 12.93
CA PRO A 270 -30.77 -20.63 11.61
C PRO A 270 -31.15 -19.14 11.69
N ARG A 271 -30.76 -18.36 10.67
CA ARG A 271 -30.95 -16.89 10.62
C ARG A 271 -31.74 -16.46 9.39
N ASN A 272 -32.54 -15.41 9.55
CA ASN A 272 -33.33 -14.86 8.45
C ASN A 272 -32.52 -13.90 7.56
N ILE A 273 -31.71 -12.97 8.12
CA ILE A 273 -31.02 -11.95 7.31
C ILE A 273 -29.67 -11.56 7.93
N THR A 274 -28.59 -11.59 7.14
CA THR A 274 -27.30 -10.99 7.53
C THR A 274 -26.73 -10.15 6.38
N TYR A 275 -26.53 -8.86 6.63
CA TYR A 275 -25.86 -7.94 5.71
C TYR A 275 -24.57 -7.40 6.34
N ILE A 276 -23.42 -7.76 5.77
CA ILE A 276 -22.12 -7.25 6.21
C ILE A 276 -21.49 -6.49 5.05
N PHE A 277 -21.36 -5.19 5.21
CA PHE A 277 -20.83 -4.30 4.19
C PHE A 277 -19.64 -3.51 4.71
N LEU A 278 -18.47 -3.78 4.12
CA LEU A 278 -17.19 -3.19 4.47
C LEU A 278 -16.68 -2.40 3.25
N ARG A 279 -16.50 -1.09 3.38
CA ARG A 279 -16.07 -0.25 2.25
C ARG A 279 -15.02 0.76 2.66
N ASN A 280 -14.05 1.01 1.77
CA ASN A 280 -13.03 2.05 1.95
C ASN A 280 -12.33 1.91 3.31
N LEU A 281 -11.95 0.66 3.64
CA LEU A 281 -11.23 0.36 4.87
C LEU A 281 -9.73 0.43 4.63
N LEU A 282 -9.01 1.02 5.57
CA LEU A 282 -7.54 0.94 5.62
C LEU A 282 -7.12 0.07 6.80
N ILE A 283 -6.58 -1.12 6.52
CA ILE A 283 -6.03 -2.04 7.53
C ILE A 283 -4.52 -2.10 7.37
N GLU A 284 -3.80 -1.48 8.32
CA GLU A 284 -2.38 -1.19 8.18
C GLU A 284 -1.55 -1.49 9.44
N ASN A 285 -0.33 -2.00 9.23
CA ASN A 285 0.70 -2.17 10.26
C ASN A 285 0.21 -3.03 11.45
N ASN A 286 -0.57 -4.07 11.16
CA ASN A 286 -1.08 -4.96 12.18
C ASN A 286 -0.27 -6.26 12.20
N TYR A 287 0.32 -6.57 13.34
CA TYR A 287 1.26 -7.67 13.53
C TYR A 287 0.74 -8.69 14.54
N ASN A 288 -0.43 -9.25 14.23
CA ASN A 288 -1.14 -10.21 15.05
C ASN A 288 -1.13 -11.59 14.42
N ASN A 289 -1.63 -12.59 15.14
CA ASN A 289 -1.88 -13.92 14.57
C ASN A 289 -2.94 -13.90 13.46
N ASP A 290 -3.83 -12.91 13.40
CA ASP A 290 -4.90 -12.77 12.39
C ASP A 290 -5.34 -11.29 12.26
N PRO A 291 -4.65 -10.38 11.56
CA PRO A 291 -4.96 -8.94 11.50
C PRO A 291 -6.40 -8.58 11.12
N ALA A 292 -7.01 -9.25 10.16
CA ALA A 292 -8.44 -9.09 9.90
C ALA A 292 -9.06 -10.47 9.75
N LEU A 293 -9.99 -10.79 10.64
CA LEU A 293 -10.72 -12.04 10.68
C LEU A 293 -12.21 -11.77 10.51
N LEU A 294 -12.72 -12.19 9.37
CA LEU A 294 -14.15 -12.31 9.16
C LEU A 294 -14.53 -13.78 9.29
N LEU A 295 -15.27 -14.11 10.36
CA LEU A 295 -15.75 -15.46 10.62
C LEU A 295 -17.28 -15.46 10.66
N ILE A 296 -17.89 -16.10 9.68
CA ILE A 296 -19.35 -16.21 9.61
C ILE A 296 -19.69 -17.68 9.85
N ALA A 297 -20.21 -18.01 11.04
CA ALA A 297 -20.73 -19.35 11.28
C ALA A 297 -21.99 -19.56 10.45
N GLY A 298 -22.05 -20.70 9.75
CA GLY A 298 -23.11 -21.07 8.82
C GLY A 298 -23.89 -22.31 9.26
N TYR A 299 -25.22 -22.27 9.49
CA TYR A 299 -26.08 -23.47 9.54
C TYR A 299 -27.26 -23.39 8.54
N LEU A 300 -27.81 -24.57 8.19
CA LEU A 300 -28.55 -24.98 6.97
C LEU A 300 -29.66 -24.11 6.34
N ASP A 301 -30.12 -23.03 6.97
CA ASP A 301 -31.28 -22.26 6.46
C ASP A 301 -31.06 -20.75 6.57
N TYR A 302 -30.12 -20.24 5.77
CA TYR A 302 -30.09 -18.82 5.44
C TYR A 302 -31.08 -18.54 4.33
N THR A 303 -32.00 -17.60 4.54
CA THR A 303 -32.83 -17.07 3.46
C THR A 303 -32.04 -16.07 2.60
N GLU A 304 -31.27 -15.13 3.21
CA GLU A 304 -30.42 -14.17 2.48
C GLU A 304 -29.21 -13.71 3.33
N VAL A 305 -27.98 -14.03 2.90
CA VAL A 305 -26.74 -13.51 3.51
C VAL A 305 -25.86 -12.89 2.44
N GLU A 306 -25.59 -11.60 2.59
CA GLU A 306 -24.69 -10.86 1.71
C GLU A 306 -23.52 -10.30 2.51
N VAL A 307 -22.32 -10.58 2.02
CA VAL A 307 -21.07 -10.13 2.62
C VAL A 307 -20.25 -9.50 1.51
N MET A 308 -20.04 -8.20 1.60
CA MET A 308 -19.34 -7.42 0.59
C MET A 308 -18.22 -6.62 1.22
N ILE A 309 -17.05 -6.71 0.61
CA ILE A 309 -15.84 -5.99 1.00
C ILE A 309 -15.32 -5.31 -0.25
N ARG A 310 -15.37 -3.98 -0.28
CA ARG A 310 -15.00 -3.23 -1.47
C ARG A 310 -14.12 -2.01 -1.23
N ASP A 311 -13.39 -1.63 -2.26
CA ASP A 311 -12.58 -0.41 -2.28
C ASP A 311 -11.59 -0.30 -1.10
N SER A 312 -11.14 -1.42 -0.53
CA SER A 312 -10.38 -1.45 0.73
C SER A 312 -8.90 -1.79 0.51
N ILE A 313 -8.04 -1.28 1.39
CA ILE A 313 -6.59 -1.43 1.34
C ILE A 313 -6.09 -2.17 2.58
N PHE A 314 -5.37 -3.27 2.35
CA PHE A 314 -4.73 -4.09 3.37
C PHE A 314 -3.22 -4.00 3.17
N ARG A 315 -2.50 -3.26 4.03
CA ARG A 315 -1.07 -2.99 3.84
C ARG A 315 -0.19 -3.31 5.03
N ASN A 316 0.99 -3.88 4.76
CA ASN A 316 2.05 -4.11 5.75
C ASN A 316 1.58 -4.86 7.02
N ASN A 317 0.76 -5.89 6.85
CA ASN A 317 0.30 -6.72 7.97
C ASN A 317 1.10 -8.04 8.04
N SER A 318 1.23 -8.63 9.23
CA SER A 318 1.87 -9.94 9.44
C SER A 318 1.13 -11.09 8.75
N LEU A 319 -0.16 -10.89 8.51
CA LEU A 319 -1.09 -11.72 7.72
C LEU A 319 -2.16 -10.72 7.23
N ALA A 320 -2.45 -10.62 5.93
CA ALA A 320 -3.30 -9.54 5.43
C ALA A 320 -4.76 -9.72 5.87
N PHE A 321 -5.26 -10.95 5.73
CA PHE A 321 -6.70 -11.16 5.71
C PHE A 321 -7.05 -12.65 5.75
N GLN A 322 -7.87 -13.03 6.73
CA GLN A 322 -8.51 -14.35 6.80
C GLN A 322 -10.02 -14.17 6.71
N VAL A 323 -10.62 -14.85 5.74
CA VAL A 323 -12.07 -14.95 5.60
C VAL A 323 -12.44 -16.40 5.66
N SER A 324 -13.27 -16.78 6.62
CA SER A 324 -13.77 -18.15 6.71
C SER A 324 -15.26 -18.13 6.98
N THR A 325 -15.99 -18.99 6.28
CA THR A 325 -17.30 -19.43 6.77
C THR A 325 -17.07 -20.74 7.51
N ASN A 326 -17.35 -20.78 8.81
CA ASN A 326 -17.19 -22.00 9.58
C ASN A 326 -18.51 -22.75 9.60
N TYR A 327 -18.48 -24.01 9.15
CA TYR A 327 -19.65 -24.88 9.15
C TYR A 327 -19.48 -25.97 10.19
N PHE A 328 -20.48 -26.15 11.05
CA PHE A 328 -20.55 -27.29 11.96
C PHE A 328 -21.53 -28.31 11.35
N GLY A 329 -21.06 -29.47 10.86
CA GLY A 329 -21.96 -30.56 10.40
C GLY A 329 -21.71 -31.11 8.97
N ARG A 330 -22.39 -32.22 8.61
CA ARG A 330 -22.37 -32.86 7.28
C ARG A 330 -23.34 -32.15 6.30
N PRO A 331 -23.11 -32.17 4.97
CA PRO A 331 -23.41 -30.98 4.18
C PRO A 331 -24.54 -31.06 3.15
N SER A 332 -25.20 -29.91 2.95
CA SER A 332 -25.77 -29.46 1.67
C SER A 332 -25.12 -28.12 1.32
N HIS A 333 -24.16 -28.13 0.39
CA HIS A 333 -23.18 -27.05 0.19
C HIS A 333 -23.55 -25.97 -0.85
N ASP A 334 -24.69 -26.09 -1.53
CA ASP A 334 -25.12 -25.08 -2.52
C ASP A 334 -25.76 -23.83 -1.88
N LYS A 335 -26.03 -23.87 -0.56
CA LYS A 335 -26.59 -22.76 0.22
C LYS A 335 -25.54 -21.88 0.93
N HIS A 336 -24.24 -22.03 0.62
CA HIS A 336 -23.20 -21.22 1.27
C HIS A 336 -23.32 -19.72 0.93
N PRO A 337 -23.21 -18.81 1.93
CA PRO A 337 -23.15 -17.39 1.67
C PRO A 337 -21.95 -17.07 0.79
N THR A 338 -22.15 -16.20 -0.19
CA THR A 338 -21.08 -15.77 -1.08
C THR A 338 -20.43 -14.51 -0.53
N ILE A 339 -19.15 -14.60 -0.21
CA ILE A 339 -18.35 -13.46 0.23
C ILE A 339 -17.74 -12.79 -0.99
N THR A 340 -18.05 -11.53 -1.20
CA THR A 340 -17.63 -10.75 -2.36
C THR A 340 -16.53 -9.77 -1.97
N HIS A 341 -15.38 -9.90 -2.62
CA HIS A 341 -14.25 -8.98 -2.56
C HIS A 341 -14.18 -8.22 -3.88
N GLU A 342 -14.35 -6.90 -3.85
CA GLU A 342 -14.38 -6.08 -5.05
C GLU A 342 -13.39 -4.92 -4.96
N ASN A 343 -12.53 -4.74 -5.96
CA ASN A 343 -11.63 -3.58 -6.04
C ASN A 343 -10.74 -3.38 -4.78
N ASN A 344 -10.36 -4.47 -4.12
CA ASN A 344 -9.50 -4.41 -2.94
C ASN A 344 -8.02 -4.50 -3.33
N THR A 345 -7.15 -3.84 -2.56
CA THR A 345 -5.70 -3.89 -2.73
C THR A 345 -5.03 -4.49 -1.51
N PHE A 346 -4.29 -5.57 -1.71
CA PHE A 346 -3.45 -6.23 -0.70
C PHE A 346 -2.00 -5.94 -1.03
N VAL A 347 -1.30 -5.14 -0.21
CA VAL A 347 0.06 -4.68 -0.49
C VAL A 347 1.05 -4.95 0.65
N SER A 348 2.21 -5.54 0.33
CA SER A 348 3.32 -5.72 1.28
C SER A 348 2.96 -6.50 2.55
N ASN A 349 1.99 -7.42 2.50
CA ASN A 349 1.64 -8.27 3.63
C ASN A 349 2.58 -9.48 3.70
N ASN A 350 3.15 -9.77 4.87
CA ASN A 350 4.27 -10.69 5.02
C ASN A 350 4.09 -11.61 6.23
N ILE A 351 4.26 -12.92 6.04
CA ILE A 351 4.18 -13.89 7.15
C ILE A 351 5.27 -13.60 8.19
N ASN A 352 4.87 -13.32 9.43
CA ASN A 352 5.81 -13.15 10.54
C ASN A 352 6.43 -14.51 10.95
N SER A 353 7.77 -14.54 11.05
CA SER A 353 8.59 -15.71 11.39
C SER A 353 8.26 -16.39 12.73
N LEU A 354 7.58 -15.68 13.64
CA LEU A 354 7.18 -16.21 14.95
C LEU A 354 6.03 -17.24 14.86
N LEU A 355 5.28 -17.26 13.74
CA LEU A 355 4.20 -18.20 13.49
C LEU A 355 4.75 -19.46 12.81
N LYS A 356 5.33 -20.38 13.59
CA LYS A 356 5.73 -21.73 13.12
C LYS A 356 4.50 -22.63 12.86
N ARG A 357 3.54 -22.19 12.04
CA ARG A 357 2.42 -23.02 11.60
C ARG A 357 2.70 -23.54 10.19
N SER A 358 2.62 -24.86 10.03
CA SER A 358 2.59 -25.49 8.71
C SER A 358 1.41 -24.91 7.92
N GLY A 359 1.68 -24.41 6.71
CA GLY A 359 0.63 -23.91 5.82
C GLY A 359 0.10 -22.49 6.09
N ALA A 360 0.86 -21.61 6.74
CA ALA A 360 0.54 -20.19 6.83
C ALA A 360 0.58 -19.50 5.45
N ALA A 361 -0.25 -18.46 5.27
CA ALA A 361 -0.27 -17.66 4.06
C ALA A 361 -0.45 -16.16 4.33
N ALA A 362 0.10 -15.30 3.49
CA ALA A 362 -0.13 -13.86 3.63
C ALA A 362 -1.63 -13.51 3.46
N ILE A 363 -2.34 -14.27 2.63
CA ILE A 363 -3.78 -14.14 2.37
C ILE A 363 -4.40 -15.52 2.41
N TYR A 364 -5.48 -15.68 3.17
CA TYR A 364 -6.14 -16.97 3.35
C TYR A 364 -7.64 -16.89 3.06
N PHE A 365 -8.07 -17.63 2.04
CA PHE A 365 -9.48 -17.90 1.76
C PHE A 365 -9.87 -19.20 2.44
N GLY A 366 -10.58 -19.08 3.55
CA GLY A 366 -11.17 -20.17 4.34
C GLY A 366 -12.37 -20.83 3.64
N ASP A 367 -13.00 -21.75 4.36
CA ASP A 367 -14.11 -22.55 3.83
C ASP A 367 -15.30 -21.66 3.44
N GLY A 368 -16.08 -22.11 2.44
CA GLY A 368 -17.20 -21.35 1.89
C GLY A 368 -16.97 -20.84 0.46
N LYS A 369 -17.83 -19.93 0.01
CA LYS A 369 -17.81 -19.40 -1.36
C LYS A 369 -17.30 -17.97 -1.37
N SER A 370 -16.19 -17.73 -2.09
CA SER A 370 -15.60 -16.40 -2.26
C SER A 370 -15.58 -15.98 -3.73
N ARG A 371 -15.97 -14.73 -4.00
CA ARG A 371 -15.83 -14.07 -5.30
C ARG A 371 -14.85 -12.91 -5.15
N VAL A 372 -13.82 -12.87 -5.97
CA VAL A 372 -12.76 -11.86 -5.95
C VAL A 372 -12.76 -11.15 -7.29
N LEU A 373 -13.14 -9.88 -7.32
CA LEU A 373 -13.36 -9.08 -8.53
C LEU A 373 -12.40 -7.89 -8.52
N SER A 374 -11.64 -7.72 -9.60
CA SER A 374 -10.78 -6.55 -9.83
C SER A 374 -9.82 -6.25 -8.66
N CYS A 375 -9.41 -7.27 -7.90
CA CYS A 375 -8.53 -7.09 -6.76
C CYS A 375 -7.06 -7.10 -7.19
N ARG A 376 -6.22 -6.37 -6.45
CA ARG A 376 -4.77 -6.25 -6.67
C ARG A 376 -4.00 -6.85 -5.51
N PHE A 377 -3.06 -7.72 -5.81
CA PHE A 377 -2.19 -8.39 -4.85
C PHE A 377 -0.75 -7.99 -5.16
N LEU A 378 -0.23 -7.01 -4.44
CA LEU A 378 1.04 -6.38 -4.71
C LEU A 378 2.03 -6.71 -3.60
N ASP A 379 3.24 -7.13 -3.95
CA ASP A 379 4.34 -7.21 -3.01
C ASP A 379 4.11 -8.06 -1.74
N ASN A 380 3.19 -9.02 -1.76
CA ASN A 380 2.94 -9.85 -0.59
C ASN A 380 3.97 -10.99 -0.51
N GLY A 381 4.45 -11.30 0.69
CA GLY A 381 5.52 -12.28 0.92
C GLY A 381 5.05 -13.53 1.66
N ALA A 382 5.47 -14.69 1.17
CA ALA A 382 5.27 -15.98 1.82
C ALA A 382 6.33 -16.25 2.92
N GLY A 383 6.09 -17.29 3.73
CA GLY A 383 6.95 -17.68 4.84
C GLY A 383 8.19 -18.47 4.41
N GLN A 384 8.94 -18.98 5.40
CA GLN A 384 10.21 -19.72 5.18
C GLN A 384 10.04 -21.19 4.77
N TYR A 385 8.84 -21.76 4.89
CA TYR A 385 8.63 -23.19 4.69
C TYR A 385 8.02 -23.49 3.32
N SER A 386 8.35 -24.64 2.75
CA SER A 386 7.89 -25.13 1.43
C SER A 386 6.37 -25.29 1.29
N TYR A 387 5.64 -25.31 2.41
CA TYR A 387 4.18 -25.37 2.47
C TYR A 387 3.51 -24.00 2.65
N THR A 388 4.29 -22.92 2.74
CA THR A 388 3.74 -21.57 2.84
C THR A 388 3.43 -21.01 1.46
N SER A 389 2.50 -20.06 1.42
CA SER A 389 2.13 -19.41 0.17
C SER A 389 1.77 -17.94 0.37
N VAL A 390 1.78 -17.16 -0.71
CA VAL A 390 1.27 -15.79 -0.64
C VAL A 390 -0.25 -15.83 -0.51
N VAL A 391 -0.92 -16.58 -1.39
CA VAL A 391 -2.36 -16.84 -1.34
C VAL A 391 -2.61 -18.32 -1.08
N LYS A 392 -3.34 -18.63 -0.01
CA LYS A 392 -3.82 -19.99 0.29
C LYS A 392 -5.34 -20.07 0.21
N ILE A 393 -5.80 -21.18 -0.33
CA ILE A 393 -7.22 -21.52 -0.44
C ILE A 393 -7.45 -22.82 0.36
N SER A 394 -8.42 -22.78 1.27
CA SER A 394 -8.81 -23.91 2.13
C SER A 394 -9.38 -25.07 1.32
N GLU A 395 -9.41 -26.25 1.94
CA GLU A 395 -9.78 -27.47 1.25
C GLU A 395 -11.24 -27.51 0.78
N MET A 396 -12.12 -26.88 1.55
CA MET A 396 -13.56 -26.81 1.27
C MET A 396 -13.98 -25.47 0.66
N ALA A 397 -13.02 -24.61 0.31
CA ALA A 397 -13.29 -23.30 -0.26
C ALA A 397 -13.60 -23.39 -1.77
N ARG A 398 -14.58 -22.59 -2.21
CA ARG A 398 -14.87 -22.34 -3.63
C ARG A 398 -14.56 -20.88 -3.94
N VAL A 399 -13.42 -20.63 -4.55
CA VAL A 399 -12.95 -19.27 -4.86
C VAL A 399 -13.03 -19.01 -6.37
N THR A 400 -13.61 -17.87 -6.74
CA THR A 400 -13.65 -17.38 -8.13
C THR A 400 -12.95 -16.03 -8.24
N PHE A 401 -11.87 -15.96 -9.02
CA PHE A 401 -11.17 -14.72 -9.35
C PHE A 401 -11.65 -14.18 -10.70
N LEU A 402 -11.96 -12.89 -10.76
CA LEU A 402 -12.37 -12.16 -11.95
C LEU A 402 -11.48 -10.92 -12.11
N ASN A 403 -10.83 -10.78 -13.26
CA ASN A 403 -10.02 -9.61 -13.62
C ASN A 403 -9.02 -9.17 -12.54
N SER A 404 -8.43 -10.12 -11.80
CA SER A 404 -7.55 -9.84 -10.67
C SER A 404 -6.08 -9.82 -11.08
N TYR A 405 -5.29 -8.99 -10.41
CA TYR A 405 -3.88 -8.77 -10.74
C TYR A 405 -2.98 -9.14 -9.57
N PHE A 406 -1.95 -9.95 -9.83
CA PHE A 406 -1.02 -10.47 -8.84
C PHE A 406 0.41 -10.11 -9.22
N GLU A 407 1.09 -9.33 -8.38
CA GLU A 407 2.47 -8.90 -8.54
C GLU A 407 3.17 -8.96 -7.18
N ASN A 408 3.52 -10.16 -6.73
CA ASN A 408 4.06 -10.40 -5.39
C ASN A 408 5.56 -10.74 -5.45
N ARG A 409 6.31 -10.35 -4.41
CA ARG A 409 7.73 -10.70 -4.29
C ARG A 409 7.88 -12.08 -3.64
N GLN A 410 8.52 -13.02 -4.33
CA GLN A 410 8.99 -14.26 -3.71
C GLN A 410 10.38 -14.02 -3.13
N THR A 411 10.46 -13.91 -1.81
CA THR A 411 11.71 -13.54 -1.11
C THR A 411 12.49 -14.74 -0.59
N LYS A 412 11.92 -15.96 -0.61
CA LYS A 412 12.50 -17.17 0.00
C LYS A 412 12.26 -18.43 -0.85
N VAL A 413 13.25 -19.33 -0.84
CA VAL A 413 13.24 -20.59 -1.61
C VAL A 413 11.99 -21.43 -1.31
N LEU A 414 11.38 -22.05 -2.33
CA LEU A 414 10.30 -23.07 -2.25
C LEU A 414 8.89 -22.60 -1.82
N SER A 415 8.65 -21.33 -1.52
CA SER A 415 7.27 -20.86 -1.23
C SER A 415 6.41 -20.77 -2.50
N ASN A 416 5.09 -20.94 -2.38
CA ASN A 416 4.17 -20.83 -3.53
C ASN A 416 3.53 -19.44 -3.63
N GLN A 417 3.31 -18.90 -4.83
CA GLN A 417 2.48 -17.70 -4.98
C GLN A 417 1.01 -17.99 -4.68
N LEU A 418 0.49 -19.11 -5.19
CA LEU A 418 -0.84 -19.60 -4.92
C LEU A 418 -0.80 -21.09 -4.58
N PHE A 419 -1.43 -21.46 -3.46
CA PHE A 419 -1.58 -22.84 -3.04
C PHE A 419 -3.05 -23.14 -2.74
N SER A 420 -3.56 -24.23 -3.32
CA SER A 420 -4.88 -24.78 -2.98
C SER A 420 -4.71 -26.25 -2.66
N SER A 421 -5.16 -26.67 -1.47
CA SER A 421 -5.21 -28.07 -1.06
C SER A 421 -6.57 -28.72 -1.34
N GLY A 422 -7.50 -27.99 -1.96
CA GLY A 422 -8.91 -28.34 -1.94
C GLY A 422 -9.40 -29.39 -2.93
N ILE A 423 -10.47 -30.05 -2.49
CA ILE A 423 -11.27 -31.01 -3.24
C ILE A 423 -12.13 -30.29 -4.31
N ARG A 424 -12.20 -28.95 -4.25
CA ARG A 424 -13.00 -28.11 -5.14
C ARG A 424 -12.11 -27.28 -6.06
N PRO A 425 -12.57 -26.97 -7.29
CA PRO A 425 -11.76 -26.26 -8.23
C PRO A 425 -11.71 -24.75 -7.92
N VAL A 426 -10.52 -24.17 -8.07
CA VAL A 426 -10.33 -22.71 -8.07
C VAL A 426 -10.64 -22.18 -9.46
N THR A 427 -11.51 -21.17 -9.57
CA THR A 427 -11.97 -20.68 -10.87
C THR A 427 -11.37 -19.31 -11.18
N PHE A 428 -10.76 -19.14 -12.36
CA PHE A 428 -10.29 -17.88 -12.91
C PHE A 428 -11.11 -17.52 -14.15
N LEU A 429 -11.84 -16.41 -14.07
CA LEU A 429 -12.67 -15.87 -15.15
C LEU A 429 -12.09 -14.53 -15.62
N GLY A 430 -12.07 -14.27 -16.92
CA GLY A 430 -11.63 -12.97 -17.44
C GLY A 430 -10.11 -12.77 -17.35
N GLU A 431 -9.65 -11.52 -17.23
CA GLU A 431 -8.25 -11.15 -17.36
C GLU A 431 -7.50 -11.25 -16.02
N ASN A 432 -7.15 -12.47 -15.62
CA ASN A 432 -6.32 -12.69 -14.43
C ASN A 432 -4.84 -12.75 -14.82
N THR A 433 -4.02 -11.87 -14.23
CA THR A 433 -2.59 -11.77 -14.55
C THR A 433 -1.72 -11.94 -13.32
N PHE A 434 -0.78 -12.87 -13.39
CA PHE A 434 0.32 -13.04 -12.45
C PHE A 434 1.58 -12.46 -13.09
N ASN A 435 1.99 -11.25 -12.68
CA ASN A 435 3.15 -10.54 -13.19
C ASN A 435 4.30 -10.58 -12.19
N LEU A 436 5.46 -11.10 -12.60
CA LEU A 436 6.64 -11.11 -11.75
C LEU A 436 7.63 -10.03 -12.16
N VAL A 437 7.95 -9.15 -11.24
CA VAL A 437 8.89 -8.05 -11.49
C VAL A 437 10.30 -8.38 -10.98
N ALA A 438 10.44 -9.12 -9.88
CA ALA A 438 11.74 -9.53 -9.34
C ALA A 438 11.67 -10.82 -8.52
N LEU A 439 12.73 -11.64 -8.61
CA LEU A 439 12.94 -12.84 -7.79
C LEU A 439 14.27 -12.71 -7.05
N LYS A 440 14.28 -12.98 -5.73
CA LYS A 440 15.55 -13.05 -4.97
C LYS A 440 16.25 -14.40 -5.14
N GLU A 441 15.52 -15.40 -5.63
CA GLU A 441 15.95 -16.78 -5.74
C GLU A 441 16.05 -17.22 -7.20
N ARG A 442 16.83 -18.28 -7.44
CA ARG A 442 17.02 -18.86 -8.79
C ARG A 442 15.76 -19.52 -9.35
N GLN A 443 14.77 -19.84 -8.49
CA GLN A 443 13.53 -20.52 -8.85
C GLN A 443 12.33 -19.99 -8.06
N ALA A 444 11.17 -19.92 -8.69
CA ALA A 444 9.90 -19.52 -8.08
C ALA A 444 8.77 -20.47 -8.48
N VAL A 445 7.92 -20.88 -7.53
CA VAL A 445 6.79 -21.81 -7.74
C VAL A 445 5.47 -21.02 -7.71
N PHE A 446 4.71 -21.06 -8.80
CA PHE A 446 3.55 -20.16 -8.99
C PHE A 446 2.25 -20.73 -8.48
N VAL A 447 1.91 -21.89 -9.01
CA VAL A 447 0.69 -22.58 -8.65
C VAL A 447 1.13 -24.00 -8.35
N ARG A 448 0.86 -24.47 -7.15
CA ARG A 448 0.97 -25.89 -6.83
C ARG A 448 -0.39 -26.35 -6.38
N ILE A 449 -1.05 -27.11 -7.24
CA ILE A 449 -2.30 -27.77 -6.92
C ILE A 449 -2.02 -29.26 -6.98
N PRO A 450 -1.86 -29.92 -5.82
CA PRO A 450 -1.51 -31.33 -5.79
C PRO A 450 -2.64 -32.15 -6.42
N THR A 451 -2.26 -33.12 -7.23
CA THR A 451 -3.08 -34.28 -7.55
C THR A 451 -3.34 -35.00 -6.24
N ALA A 452 -4.47 -34.74 -5.59
CA ALA A 452 -4.94 -35.66 -4.58
C ALA A 452 -5.28 -36.95 -5.34
N MET A 453 -4.41 -37.96 -5.20
CA MET A 453 -4.44 -39.25 -5.90
C MET A 453 -5.78 -40.01 -5.73
N TYR A 454 -6.68 -39.52 -4.87
CA TYR A 454 -7.99 -40.09 -4.55
C TYR A 454 -9.19 -39.12 -4.71
N LEU A 455 -9.01 -37.89 -5.22
CA LEU A 455 -10.07 -36.87 -5.25
C LEU A 455 -10.20 -36.24 -6.65
N THR A 456 -11.19 -36.70 -7.42
CA THR A 456 -11.41 -36.39 -8.84
C THR A 456 -11.99 -34.99 -9.14
N ASN A 457 -12.37 -34.23 -8.11
CA ASN A 457 -13.13 -32.99 -8.26
C ASN A 457 -12.33 -31.69 -8.04
N GLY A 458 -11.06 -31.78 -7.61
CA GLY A 458 -10.17 -30.63 -7.42
C GLY A 458 -9.66 -30.03 -8.74
N GLY A 459 -8.81 -29.00 -8.65
CA GLY A 459 -8.08 -28.43 -9.79
C GLY A 459 -8.23 -26.92 -10.00
N VAL A 460 -7.86 -26.44 -11.18
CA VAL A 460 -8.06 -25.06 -11.64
C VAL A 460 -8.97 -25.05 -12.85
N ILE A 461 -9.95 -24.15 -12.85
CA ILE A 461 -10.75 -23.83 -14.02
C ILE A 461 -10.27 -22.46 -14.54
N MET A 462 -9.80 -22.42 -15.78
CA MET A 462 -9.36 -21.19 -16.44
C MET A 462 -10.29 -20.87 -17.61
N LYS A 463 -10.77 -19.62 -17.69
CA LYS A 463 -11.62 -19.12 -18.77
C LYS A 463 -11.15 -17.76 -19.25
N LYS A 464 -10.73 -17.69 -20.54
CA LYS A 464 -10.18 -16.51 -21.23
C LYS A 464 -8.94 -15.91 -20.52
N ASN A 465 -8.03 -15.31 -21.28
CA ASN A 465 -6.90 -14.42 -20.90
C ASN A 465 -6.16 -14.61 -19.55
N PHE A 466 -6.16 -15.78 -18.92
CA PHE A 466 -5.32 -16.10 -17.76
C PHE A 466 -3.85 -16.07 -18.19
N LYS A 467 -3.03 -15.25 -17.51
CA LYS A 467 -1.63 -14.99 -17.85
C LYS A 467 -0.72 -15.18 -16.64
N ILE A 468 0.40 -15.88 -16.81
CA ILE A 468 1.54 -15.86 -15.89
C ILE A 468 2.75 -15.36 -16.66
N LEU A 469 3.47 -14.37 -16.13
CA LEU A 469 4.58 -13.69 -16.78
C LEU A 469 5.84 -13.77 -15.90
N CYS A 470 6.84 -14.54 -16.32
CA CYS A 470 8.17 -14.60 -15.68
C CYS A 470 8.90 -13.26 -15.76
N PRO A 471 9.81 -12.92 -14.83
CA PRO A 471 10.65 -11.73 -14.97
C PRO A 471 11.62 -11.90 -16.15
N PRO A 472 12.17 -10.79 -16.70
CA PRO A 472 13.20 -10.88 -17.74
C PRO A 472 14.44 -11.66 -17.24
N GLY A 473 15.10 -12.42 -18.12
CA GLY A 473 16.22 -13.30 -17.77
C GLY A 473 15.83 -14.66 -17.17
N TYR A 474 14.52 -14.95 -17.06
CA TYR A 474 14.00 -16.22 -16.58
C TYR A 474 13.23 -16.95 -17.67
N LYS A 475 13.45 -18.27 -17.77
CA LYS A 475 12.64 -19.18 -18.58
C LYS A 475 11.45 -19.68 -17.76
N LEU A 476 10.37 -20.02 -18.45
CA LEU A 476 9.17 -20.60 -17.85
C LEU A 476 9.21 -22.11 -18.03
N TYR A 477 8.93 -22.86 -16.97
CA TYR A 477 8.69 -24.30 -17.01
C TYR A 477 7.26 -24.55 -16.51
N ALA A 478 6.45 -25.23 -17.31
CA ALA A 478 5.06 -25.54 -16.97
C ALA A 478 4.77 -27.03 -17.12
N GLN A 479 4.54 -27.71 -16.01
CA GLN A 479 4.01 -29.07 -15.98
C GLN A 479 2.51 -29.00 -15.71
N ARG A 480 1.70 -29.65 -16.54
CA ARG A 480 0.24 -29.54 -16.47
C ARG A 480 -0.47 -30.80 -16.95
N GLN A 481 -1.60 -31.07 -16.32
CA GLN A 481 -2.57 -32.10 -16.75
C GLN A 481 -3.93 -31.40 -16.88
N CYS A 482 -4.32 -31.11 -18.12
CA CYS A 482 -5.47 -30.28 -18.43
C CYS A 482 -6.38 -30.91 -19.47
N THR A 483 -7.68 -30.78 -19.24
CA THR A 483 -8.76 -31.20 -20.13
C THR A 483 -9.50 -29.95 -20.63
N VAL A 484 -9.65 -29.86 -21.94
CA VAL A 484 -10.43 -28.77 -22.57
C VAL A 484 -11.91 -29.13 -22.51
N LEU A 485 -12.70 -28.29 -21.84
CA LEU A 485 -14.15 -28.41 -21.73
C LEU A 485 -14.87 -27.56 -22.80
N LYS A 486 -16.16 -27.81 -23.01
CA LYS A 486 -17.01 -27.01 -23.93
C LYS A 486 -16.99 -25.52 -23.56
N LYS A 487 -17.11 -24.63 -24.56
CA LYS A 487 -17.15 -23.15 -24.45
C LYS A 487 -15.83 -22.46 -24.05
N GLY A 488 -14.67 -23.03 -24.41
CA GLY A 488 -13.38 -22.39 -24.13
C GLY A 488 -13.11 -22.27 -22.63
N ILE A 489 -13.29 -23.38 -21.93
CA ILE A 489 -12.97 -23.52 -20.52
C ILE A 489 -11.92 -24.63 -20.42
N VAL A 490 -10.83 -24.40 -19.70
CA VAL A 490 -9.82 -25.42 -19.45
C VAL A 490 -9.87 -25.80 -17.97
N LYS A 491 -10.03 -27.09 -17.68
CA LYS A 491 -9.87 -27.64 -16.33
C LYS A 491 -8.50 -28.29 -16.26
N CYS A 492 -7.66 -27.88 -15.32
CA CYS A 492 -6.40 -28.55 -15.02
C CYS A 492 -6.48 -29.21 -13.65
N ASP A 493 -6.35 -30.53 -13.61
CA ASP A 493 -6.32 -31.29 -12.35
C ASP A 493 -4.98 -31.07 -11.63
N TYR A 494 -3.92 -30.86 -12.41
CA TYR A 494 -2.60 -30.47 -11.93
C TYR A 494 -2.04 -29.34 -12.79
N ILE A 495 -1.50 -28.31 -12.15
CA ILE A 495 -0.70 -27.28 -12.79
C ILE A 495 0.43 -26.88 -11.84
N ASN A 496 1.65 -26.93 -12.36
CA ASN A 496 2.86 -26.47 -11.71
C ASN A 496 3.66 -25.63 -12.69
N VAL A 497 3.62 -24.31 -12.47
CA VAL A 497 4.38 -23.34 -13.26
C VAL A 497 5.49 -22.82 -12.38
N ARG A 498 6.73 -22.82 -12.90
CA ARG A 498 7.89 -22.26 -12.24
C ARG A 498 8.68 -21.38 -13.20
N CYS A 499 9.29 -20.32 -12.68
CA CYS A 499 10.25 -19.51 -13.42
C CYS A 499 11.65 -19.88 -12.93
N GLU A 500 12.53 -20.23 -13.86
CA GLU A 500 13.93 -20.57 -13.57
C GLU A 500 14.84 -19.55 -14.22
N GLN A 501 15.83 -19.08 -13.48
CA GLN A 501 16.85 -18.18 -14.03
C GLN A 501 17.58 -18.90 -15.18
N CYS A 502 17.89 -18.17 -16.26
CA CYS A 502 18.73 -18.73 -17.30
C CYS A 502 20.09 -19.16 -16.73
N PRO A 503 20.66 -20.28 -17.19
CA PRO A 503 21.99 -20.72 -16.78
C PRO A 503 23.04 -19.62 -16.98
N THR A 504 24.11 -19.66 -16.19
CA THR A 504 25.27 -18.76 -16.34
C THR A 504 25.75 -18.73 -17.78
N LYS A 505 26.14 -17.54 -18.27
CA LYS A 505 26.53 -17.30 -19.68
C LYS A 505 25.39 -17.43 -20.70
N THR A 506 24.13 -17.39 -20.28
CA THR A 506 22.98 -17.35 -21.20
C THR A 506 21.98 -16.27 -20.81
N TYR A 507 21.17 -15.80 -21.77
CA TYR A 507 20.21 -14.72 -21.54
C TYR A 507 18.90 -14.88 -22.32
N THR A 508 17.88 -14.12 -21.91
CA THR A 508 16.63 -13.96 -22.68
C THR A 508 16.21 -12.48 -22.75
N LEU A 509 15.76 -12.04 -23.92
CA LEU A 509 15.18 -10.70 -24.12
C LEU A 509 13.66 -10.67 -23.89
N GLU A 510 13.00 -11.80 -24.15
CA GLU A 510 11.57 -11.93 -23.95
C GLU A 510 11.27 -12.61 -22.61
N ARG A 511 10.15 -12.22 -22.01
CA ARG A 511 9.65 -12.78 -20.76
C ARG A 511 8.93 -14.09 -21.04
N GLY A 512 9.23 -15.15 -20.28
CA GLY A 512 8.47 -16.40 -20.33
C GLY A 512 7.00 -16.14 -20.00
N LYS A 513 6.07 -16.68 -20.82
CA LYS A 513 4.62 -16.46 -20.63
C LYS A 513 3.84 -17.77 -20.67
N PHE A 514 2.89 -17.90 -19.76
CA PHE A 514 1.85 -18.91 -19.81
C PHE A 514 0.52 -18.20 -20.04
N ILE A 515 -0.15 -18.49 -21.15
CA ILE A 515 -1.41 -17.87 -21.54
C ILE A 515 -2.42 -18.97 -21.81
N TYR A 516 -3.46 -19.05 -20.99
CA TYR A 516 -4.66 -19.85 -21.28
C TYR A 516 -4.34 -21.26 -21.82
N ASN A 517 -3.59 -22.04 -21.03
CA ASN A 517 -3.13 -23.41 -21.34
C ASN A 517 -2.06 -23.54 -22.45
N LYS A 518 -1.47 -22.44 -22.91
CA LYS A 518 -0.29 -22.43 -23.79
C LYS A 518 0.90 -21.85 -23.05
N SER A 519 2.06 -22.49 -23.13
CA SER A 519 3.34 -21.97 -22.63
C SER A 519 4.20 -21.52 -23.80
N ASN A 520 4.89 -20.39 -23.65
CA ASN A 520 6.01 -20.04 -24.51
C ASN A 520 7.30 -20.47 -23.80
N ASP A 521 7.84 -21.62 -24.21
CA ASP A 521 9.10 -22.13 -23.68
C ASP A 521 10.26 -21.40 -24.36
N ILE A 522 10.62 -20.26 -23.80
CA ILE A 522 11.72 -19.44 -24.29
C ILE A 522 13.05 -20.16 -24.02
N GLN A 523 13.83 -20.36 -25.08
CA GLN A 523 15.18 -20.90 -25.00
C GLN A 523 16.17 -19.79 -24.61
N CYS A 524 17.00 -20.05 -23.60
CA CYS A 524 18.08 -19.14 -23.22
C CYS A 524 19.16 -19.15 -24.31
N GLN A 525 19.59 -17.96 -24.74
CA GLN A 525 20.58 -17.81 -25.80
C GLN A 525 21.99 -17.65 -25.21
N GLN A 526 23.01 -18.09 -25.95
CA GLN A 526 24.41 -17.94 -25.56
C GLN A 526 24.81 -16.47 -25.46
N CYS A 527 25.52 -16.10 -24.39
CA CYS A 527 25.95 -14.73 -24.17
C CYS A 527 26.95 -14.30 -25.26
N PRO A 528 26.68 -13.22 -26.00
CA PRO A 528 27.59 -12.71 -27.02
C PRO A 528 28.87 -12.16 -26.38
N ARG A 529 29.97 -12.16 -27.15
CA ARG A 529 31.23 -11.54 -26.73
C ARG A 529 31.02 -10.03 -26.52
N GLY A 530 31.50 -9.51 -25.39
CA GLY A 530 31.28 -8.12 -24.98
C GLY A 530 30.08 -7.92 -24.05
N GLY A 531 29.25 -8.96 -23.84
CA GLY A 531 28.18 -8.96 -22.84
C GLY A 531 28.56 -9.71 -21.56
N ASP A 532 27.90 -9.36 -20.47
CA ASP A 532 27.82 -10.10 -19.23
C ASP A 532 26.38 -10.58 -19.02
N CYS A 533 26.23 -11.90 -18.81
CA CYS A 533 24.94 -12.58 -18.71
C CYS A 533 24.86 -13.49 -17.46
N ASP A 534 25.65 -13.24 -16.43
CA ASP A 534 25.66 -14.10 -15.24
C ASP A 534 24.35 -14.06 -14.44
N SER A 535 23.59 -12.97 -14.58
CA SER A 535 22.26 -12.81 -13.98
C SER A 535 21.11 -13.33 -14.86
N GLY A 536 21.37 -13.84 -16.07
CA GLY A 536 20.36 -14.18 -17.06
C GLY A 536 19.82 -12.97 -17.84
N LEU A 537 20.11 -11.76 -17.39
CA LEU A 537 19.93 -10.51 -18.13
C LEU A 537 21.21 -10.23 -18.92
N VAL A 538 21.08 -9.67 -20.11
CA VAL A 538 22.23 -9.24 -20.91
C VAL A 538 22.60 -7.80 -20.58
N THR A 539 23.80 -7.64 -20.02
CA THR A 539 24.41 -6.35 -19.68
C THR A 539 25.69 -6.16 -20.48
N ALA A 540 26.13 -4.92 -20.68
CA ALA A 540 27.40 -4.65 -21.35
C ALA A 540 28.58 -4.91 -20.40
N LYS A 541 29.67 -5.51 -20.92
CA LYS A 541 30.97 -5.47 -20.24
C LYS A 541 31.58 -4.07 -20.37
N SER A 542 32.54 -3.78 -19.50
CA SER A 542 33.33 -2.54 -19.54
C SER A 542 33.83 -2.26 -20.96
N ASN A 543 33.64 -1.02 -21.42
CA ASN A 543 34.01 -0.54 -22.75
C ASN A 543 33.26 -1.17 -23.95
N PHE A 544 32.12 -1.85 -23.71
CA PHE A 544 31.23 -2.32 -24.76
C PHE A 544 29.90 -1.58 -24.73
N TRP A 545 29.27 -1.47 -25.90
CA TRP A 545 27.90 -1.00 -26.07
C TRP A 545 27.13 -1.98 -26.95
N GLY A 546 25.91 -2.29 -26.53
CA GLY A 546 25.06 -3.29 -27.14
C GLY A 546 23.93 -2.68 -27.96
N TYR A 547 23.54 -3.39 -29.01
CA TYR A 547 22.32 -3.11 -29.77
C TYR A 547 21.54 -4.38 -30.04
N LYS A 548 20.22 -4.25 -30.15
CA LYS A 548 19.31 -5.37 -30.37
C LYS A 548 19.03 -5.55 -31.86
N THR A 549 19.16 -6.78 -32.36
CA THR A 549 18.75 -7.17 -33.72
C THR A 549 17.83 -8.38 -33.64
N LYS A 550 16.55 -8.19 -34.00
CA LYS A 550 15.48 -9.19 -33.82
C LYS A 550 15.41 -9.71 -32.37
N MET A 551 15.95 -10.91 -32.11
CA MET A 551 15.97 -11.59 -30.82
C MET A 551 17.39 -11.76 -30.22
N LYS A 552 18.42 -11.14 -30.78
CA LYS A 552 19.81 -11.21 -30.29
C LYS A 552 20.34 -9.82 -29.95
N VAL A 553 21.26 -9.77 -28.99
CA VAL A 553 22.08 -8.59 -28.71
C VAL A 553 23.46 -8.78 -29.31
N HIS A 554 23.99 -7.71 -29.90
CA HIS A 554 25.33 -7.63 -30.42
C HIS A 554 26.07 -6.51 -29.69
N PHE A 555 27.36 -6.68 -29.45
CA PHE A 555 28.20 -5.71 -28.75
C PHE A 555 29.32 -5.20 -29.64
N VAL A 556 29.62 -3.92 -29.49
CA VAL A 556 30.69 -3.21 -30.17
C VAL A 556 31.52 -2.48 -29.14
N GLN A 557 32.84 -2.42 -29.33
CA GLN A 557 33.72 -1.65 -28.46
C GLN A 557 33.53 -0.17 -28.68
N CYS A 558 33.53 0.58 -27.59
CA CYS A 558 33.39 2.02 -27.63
C CYS A 558 34.75 2.72 -27.67
N PRO A 559 34.78 3.98 -28.14
CA PRO A 559 35.91 4.85 -27.87
C PRO A 559 36.16 4.96 -26.36
N PRO A 560 37.43 5.09 -25.93
CA PRO A 560 37.77 5.24 -24.51
C PRO A 560 36.99 6.37 -23.85
N GLY A 561 36.37 6.09 -22.69
CA GLY A 561 35.63 7.08 -21.90
C GLY A 561 34.19 7.35 -22.33
N TYR A 562 33.63 6.59 -23.27
CA TYR A 562 32.24 6.76 -23.75
C TYR A 562 31.26 5.75 -23.12
N CYS A 563 31.69 4.51 -22.94
CA CYS A 563 30.85 3.41 -22.45
C CYS A 563 31.08 3.12 -20.98
N CYS A 564 30.05 2.53 -20.36
CA CYS A 564 30.03 2.29 -18.93
C CYS A 564 31.27 1.49 -18.46
N ASN A 565 31.68 1.78 -17.22
CA ASN A 565 32.68 1.00 -16.51
C ASN A 565 31.98 -0.15 -15.78
N ALA A 566 32.73 -1.19 -15.38
CA ALA A 566 32.19 -2.43 -14.81
C ALA A 566 31.16 -2.27 -13.67
N GLU A 567 31.21 -1.17 -12.91
CA GLU A 567 30.29 -0.89 -11.80
C GLU A 567 28.96 -0.22 -12.22
N ASN A 568 28.86 0.31 -13.45
CA ASN A 568 27.75 1.19 -13.90
C ASN A 568 26.98 0.66 -15.12
N CYS A 569 27.20 -0.58 -15.56
CA CYS A 569 26.51 -1.15 -16.71
C CYS A 569 25.20 -1.86 -16.29
N VAL A 570 24.06 -1.16 -16.34
CA VAL A 570 22.75 -1.71 -15.90
C VAL A 570 22.05 -2.53 -16.99
N THR A 571 22.27 -2.15 -18.25
CA THR A 571 21.64 -2.74 -19.45
C THR A 571 22.70 -3.02 -20.53
N TYR A 572 22.29 -3.63 -21.64
CA TYR A 572 23.20 -3.88 -22.76
C TYR A 572 23.65 -2.60 -23.49
N ASP A 573 22.89 -1.51 -23.41
CA ASP A 573 23.11 -0.23 -24.09
C ASP A 573 23.52 0.91 -23.15
N SER A 574 24.01 0.56 -21.95
CA SER A 574 24.43 1.54 -20.92
C SER A 574 25.64 2.38 -21.34
N CYS A 575 25.63 3.65 -20.94
CA CYS A 575 26.65 4.65 -21.28
C CYS A 575 27.39 5.21 -20.06
N HIS A 576 28.57 5.80 -20.29
CA HIS A 576 29.34 6.45 -19.23
C HIS A 576 28.80 7.85 -18.92
N GLY A 577 28.53 8.14 -17.65
CA GLY A 577 28.07 9.46 -17.21
C GLY A 577 26.79 9.91 -17.92
N ASN A 578 26.75 11.19 -18.31
CA ASN A 578 25.60 11.79 -18.99
C ASN A 578 25.67 11.61 -20.52
N ARG A 579 26.13 10.45 -21.02
CA ARG A 579 26.14 10.16 -22.46
C ARG A 579 24.94 9.29 -22.85
N CYS A 580 24.51 9.40 -24.10
CA CYS A 580 23.40 8.61 -24.65
C CYS A 580 23.59 8.32 -26.15
N GLY A 581 22.61 7.66 -26.76
CA GLY A 581 22.59 7.36 -28.20
C GLY A 581 23.47 6.20 -28.61
N THR A 582 23.56 5.97 -29.91
CA THR A 582 24.35 4.88 -30.50
C THR A 582 25.83 5.02 -30.12
N LEU A 583 26.43 3.95 -29.59
CA LEU A 583 27.81 3.93 -29.07
C LEU A 583 28.09 5.02 -28.02
N CYS A 584 27.05 5.50 -27.34
CA CYS A 584 27.14 6.60 -26.39
C CYS A 584 27.73 7.88 -27.01
N GLY A 585 27.60 8.07 -28.33
CA GLY A 585 28.20 9.17 -29.06
C GLY A 585 27.57 10.54 -28.79
N GLN A 586 26.39 10.58 -28.16
CA GLN A 586 25.57 11.79 -28.04
C GLN A 586 25.51 12.29 -26.59
N CYS A 587 25.26 13.59 -26.45
CA CYS A 587 24.83 14.18 -25.18
C CYS A 587 23.30 14.32 -25.17
N PRO A 588 22.64 14.13 -24.02
CA PRO A 588 21.22 14.41 -23.83
C PRO A 588 20.88 15.85 -24.18
N GLU A 589 19.60 16.11 -24.45
CA GLU A 589 19.12 17.48 -24.67
C GLU A 589 19.47 18.40 -23.50
N GLY A 590 19.91 19.62 -23.80
CA GLY A 590 20.38 20.59 -22.80
C GLY A 590 21.82 20.41 -22.33
N MET A 591 22.56 19.42 -22.86
CA MET A 591 23.97 19.20 -22.59
C MET A 591 24.82 19.22 -23.87
N SER A 592 26.07 19.63 -23.74
CA SER A 592 27.05 19.66 -24.82
C SER A 592 28.35 18.99 -24.41
N GLN A 593 29.10 18.51 -25.42
CA GLN A 593 30.43 17.96 -25.20
C GLN A 593 31.42 19.10 -24.90
N SER A 594 32.24 18.91 -23.88
CA SER A 594 33.33 19.84 -23.55
C SER A 594 34.51 19.72 -24.52
N LEU A 595 35.22 20.83 -24.75
CA LEU A 595 36.39 20.87 -25.62
C LEU A 595 37.47 19.94 -25.07
N PHE A 596 37.98 19.01 -25.90
CA PHE A 596 39.01 18.01 -25.54
C PHE A 596 38.62 17.00 -24.44
N SER A 597 37.33 16.84 -24.12
CA SER A 597 36.88 15.85 -23.14
C SER A 597 35.70 15.04 -23.65
N THR A 598 35.54 13.83 -23.09
CA THR A 598 34.44 12.91 -23.39
C THR A 598 33.24 13.14 -22.47
N GLN A 599 33.25 14.17 -21.62
CA GLN A 599 32.16 14.47 -20.71
C GLN A 599 31.10 15.38 -21.34
N CYS A 600 29.84 15.02 -21.12
CA CYS A 600 28.68 15.86 -21.42
C CYS A 600 28.37 16.74 -20.21
N ILE A 601 28.41 18.06 -20.42
CA ILE A 601 28.23 19.09 -19.40
C ILE A 601 26.96 19.87 -19.74
N SER A 602 26.28 20.42 -18.73
CA SER A 602 25.12 21.28 -18.94
C SER A 602 25.47 22.50 -19.81
N ASN A 603 24.57 22.85 -20.74
CA ASN A 603 24.71 24.06 -21.55
C ASN A 603 24.78 25.33 -20.70
N THR A 604 24.20 25.32 -19.49
CA THR A 604 24.28 26.44 -18.54
C THR A 604 25.67 26.62 -17.94
N GLU A 605 26.43 25.53 -17.82
CA GLU A 605 27.81 25.55 -17.35
C GLU A 605 28.81 25.82 -18.48
N CYS A 606 28.38 25.66 -19.73
CA CYS A 606 29.10 26.10 -20.94
C CYS A 606 29.01 27.61 -21.16
N ALA A 607 29.01 28.42 -20.09
CA ALA A 607 29.04 29.87 -20.19
C ALA A 607 30.35 30.30 -20.84
N PHE A 608 30.27 31.02 -21.96
CA PHE A 608 31.40 31.61 -22.67
C PHE A 608 32.28 32.41 -21.71
N ASN A 609 33.39 31.82 -21.27
CA ASN A 609 34.32 32.48 -20.38
C ASN A 609 35.11 33.52 -21.19
N TYR A 610 35.21 34.77 -20.70
CA TYR A 610 35.92 35.88 -21.36
C TYR A 610 37.36 35.51 -21.74
N PHE A 611 37.96 34.57 -21.00
CA PHE A 611 39.25 33.95 -21.29
C PHE A 611 39.34 33.25 -22.66
N PHE A 612 38.26 32.68 -23.19
CA PHE A 612 38.28 32.05 -24.52
C PHE A 612 38.36 33.10 -25.63
N ILE A 613 37.71 34.26 -25.45
CA ILE A 613 37.82 35.42 -26.35
C ILE A 613 39.22 36.03 -26.25
N ILE A 614 39.74 36.23 -25.03
CA ILE A 614 41.12 36.73 -24.84
C ILE A 614 42.12 35.76 -25.49
N GLY A 615 41.98 34.46 -25.25
CA GLY A 615 42.87 33.42 -25.78
C GLY A 615 42.84 33.32 -27.30
N THR A 616 41.65 33.43 -27.90
CA THR A 616 41.54 33.47 -29.36
C THR A 616 42.12 34.76 -29.94
N ILE A 617 41.89 35.92 -29.33
CA ILE A 617 42.49 37.20 -29.74
C ILE A 617 44.02 37.18 -29.59
N THR A 618 44.55 36.67 -28.47
CA THR A 618 46.01 36.61 -28.26
C THR A 618 46.67 35.67 -29.25
N MET A 619 46.05 34.52 -29.57
CA MET A 619 46.54 33.64 -30.63
C MET A 619 46.46 34.31 -32.01
N LEU A 620 45.40 35.04 -32.31
CA LEU A 620 45.24 35.78 -33.58
C LEU A 620 46.30 36.90 -33.70
N VAL A 621 46.58 37.61 -32.60
CA VAL A 621 47.65 38.62 -32.52
C VAL A 621 49.02 37.98 -32.66
N LEU A 622 49.28 36.84 -32.02
CA LEU A 622 50.52 36.08 -32.17
C LEU A 622 50.71 35.61 -33.61
N TYR A 623 49.66 35.10 -34.26
CA TYR A 623 49.70 34.76 -35.68
C TYR A 623 49.92 35.99 -36.57
N LEU A 624 49.28 37.12 -36.28
CA LEU A 624 49.52 38.39 -36.99
C LEU A 624 50.97 38.87 -36.83
N VAL A 625 51.52 38.84 -35.61
CA VAL A 625 52.92 39.20 -35.35
C VAL A 625 53.87 38.23 -36.06
N PHE A 626 53.57 36.93 -36.04
CA PHE A 626 54.33 35.91 -36.77
C PHE A 626 54.32 36.19 -38.27
N PHE A 627 53.17 36.53 -38.86
CA PHE A 627 53.05 36.89 -40.27
C PHE A 627 53.73 38.22 -40.62
N LEU A 628 53.81 39.17 -39.68
CA LEU A 628 54.50 40.45 -39.86
C LEU A 628 56.04 40.33 -39.78
N TYR A 629 56.56 39.33 -39.06
CA TYR A 629 58.02 39.09 -38.95
C TYR A 629 58.59 38.30 -40.13
N HIS A 630 57.76 37.60 -40.90
CA HIS A 630 58.19 36.88 -42.10
C HIS A 630 58.37 37.87 -43.27
N LYS A 631 59.60 38.31 -43.51
CA LYS A 631 59.95 39.29 -44.57
C LYS A 631 59.38 38.95 -45.96
N GLU A 632 59.20 37.66 -46.27
CA GLU A 632 58.63 37.23 -47.55
C GLU A 632 57.13 37.49 -47.69
N ILE A 633 56.36 37.33 -46.59
CA ILE A 633 54.90 37.51 -46.61
C ILE A 633 54.53 38.99 -46.62
N VAL A 634 55.28 39.83 -45.91
CA VAL A 634 55.11 41.29 -45.94
C VAL A 634 55.38 41.84 -47.34
N ASN A 635 56.37 41.30 -48.06
CA ASN A 635 56.65 41.71 -49.44
C ASN A 635 55.50 41.33 -50.39
N ILE A 636 54.94 40.12 -50.24
CA ILE A 636 53.77 39.66 -51.03
C ILE A 636 52.55 40.54 -50.78
N LEU A 637 52.21 40.83 -49.52
CA LEU A 637 51.08 41.68 -49.15
C LEU A 637 51.26 43.13 -49.65
N ARG A 638 52.48 43.66 -49.64
CA ARG A 638 52.82 44.99 -50.16
C ARG A 638 52.71 45.07 -51.68
N THR A 639 53.02 43.98 -52.40
CA THR A 639 52.85 43.89 -53.86
C THR A 639 51.41 43.59 -54.30
N SER A 640 50.61 42.87 -53.51
CA SER A 640 49.26 42.43 -53.95
C SER A 640 48.15 43.46 -53.70
N LEU A 641 48.30 44.39 -52.76
CA LEU A 641 47.25 45.37 -52.42
C LEU A 641 47.34 46.70 -53.21
N PHE A 642 48.42 46.96 -53.95
CA PHE A 642 48.62 48.24 -54.67
C PHE A 642 48.88 48.14 -56.18
N SER A 643 48.71 46.99 -56.84
CA SER A 643 48.79 46.91 -58.30
C SER A 643 47.63 46.11 -58.94
N LYS A 644 46.65 46.87 -59.45
CA LYS A 644 45.74 46.60 -60.59
C LYS A 644 44.79 45.38 -60.47
N ARG A 645 43.48 45.58 -60.36
CA ARG A 645 42.45 45.88 -61.40
C ARG A 645 42.29 44.82 -62.50
N LEU A 646 41.09 44.20 -62.51
CA LEU A 646 40.37 43.48 -63.59
C LEU A 646 41.02 42.16 -64.10
N SER A 647 40.31 41.10 -64.45
CA SER A 647 38.90 40.89 -64.84
C SER A 647 38.55 39.40 -64.69
N PHE A 648 37.43 39.05 -64.05
CA PHE A 648 36.87 37.69 -64.10
C PHE A 648 36.03 37.55 -65.38
N SER A 649 36.57 36.86 -66.38
CA SER A 649 35.78 36.31 -67.49
C SER A 649 35.23 34.96 -67.05
N MET A 650 33.90 34.89 -66.90
CA MET A 650 33.15 33.65 -66.79
C MET A 650 33.44 32.75 -68.00
N ASN A 651 33.68 31.47 -67.75
CA ASN A 651 33.20 30.46 -68.67
C ASN A 651 32.61 29.28 -67.90
N SER A 652 31.29 29.17 -68.09
CA SER A 652 30.42 28.13 -67.58
C SER A 652 30.72 26.81 -68.32
N ARG A 653 30.89 25.74 -67.56
CA ARG A 653 30.40 24.43 -67.97
C ARG A 653 29.46 23.91 -66.90
N ASN A 654 28.18 24.15 -67.16
CA ASN A 654 27.09 23.38 -66.61
C ASN A 654 27.29 21.91 -67.01
N GLU A 655 27.37 21.03 -66.03
CA GLU A 655 26.88 19.68 -66.20
C GLU A 655 25.85 19.43 -65.11
N GLN A 656 24.62 19.31 -65.59
CA GLN A 656 23.39 19.21 -64.85
C GLN A 656 23.16 17.72 -64.58
N ARG A 657 23.09 17.31 -63.32
CA ARG A 657 22.38 16.09 -62.95
C ARG A 657 21.50 16.34 -61.74
N ASN A 658 20.21 16.39 -62.05
CA ASN A 658 19.11 16.40 -61.11
C ASN A 658 19.12 15.11 -60.29
N ASP A 659 18.87 15.22 -58.99
CA ASP A 659 17.94 14.29 -58.34
C ASP A 659 17.19 15.00 -57.21
N VAL A 660 15.88 14.86 -57.27
CA VAL A 660 14.89 15.40 -56.35
C VAL A 660 14.76 14.45 -55.17
N SER A 661 14.96 15.04 -53.99
CA SER A 661 14.51 14.71 -52.64
C SER A 661 13.54 13.55 -52.39
N THR A 662 13.84 12.79 -51.33
CA THR A 662 12.99 12.58 -50.11
C THR A 662 13.81 11.74 -49.12
N GLY A 663 14.05 12.07 -47.85
CA GLY A 663 13.75 13.20 -46.98
C GLY A 663 14.57 12.99 -45.69
N GLY A 664 14.83 14.05 -44.92
CA GLY A 664 15.53 13.92 -43.65
C GLY A 664 15.86 15.25 -43.03
N ASN A 665 15.23 15.53 -41.90
CA ASN A 665 15.34 16.77 -41.14
C ASN A 665 16.79 17.20 -40.92
N THR A 666 16.99 18.49 -41.18
CA THR A 666 18.21 19.26 -41.07
C THR A 666 18.76 19.29 -39.64
N THR A 667 19.97 18.80 -39.44
CA THR A 667 21.00 19.47 -38.64
C THR A 667 22.30 19.41 -39.43
N SER A 668 22.80 20.57 -39.85
CA SER A 668 23.90 20.73 -40.81
C SER A 668 25.24 20.29 -40.21
N PRO A 669 25.96 19.32 -40.83
CA PRO A 669 27.36 19.02 -40.48
C PRO A 669 28.34 19.82 -41.36
N SER A 670 27.90 20.90 -42.03
CA SER A 670 28.75 21.58 -43.03
C SER A 670 29.86 22.44 -42.43
N GLY A 671 29.73 22.87 -41.17
CA GLY A 671 30.72 23.72 -40.49
C GLY A 671 32.01 22.99 -40.13
N MET A 672 31.92 21.84 -39.43
CA MET A 672 33.09 21.08 -39.00
C MET A 672 33.88 20.47 -40.16
N ILE A 673 33.19 19.98 -41.20
CA ILE A 673 33.88 19.45 -42.39
C ILE A 673 34.65 20.54 -43.11
N LYS A 674 34.11 21.77 -43.21
CA LYS A 674 34.82 22.91 -43.79
C LYS A 674 36.01 23.34 -42.94
N ILE A 675 35.86 23.38 -41.61
CA ILE A 675 36.97 23.70 -40.68
C ILE A 675 38.08 22.64 -40.78
N LEU A 676 37.74 21.35 -40.86
CA LEU A 676 38.70 20.26 -41.05
C LEU A 676 39.40 20.37 -42.41
N PHE A 677 38.66 20.72 -43.48
CA PHE A 677 39.22 20.95 -44.81
C PHE A 677 40.18 22.14 -44.84
N TYR A 678 39.82 23.26 -44.22
CA TYR A 678 40.69 24.43 -44.08
C TYR A 678 41.91 24.13 -43.21
N TYR A 679 41.76 23.35 -42.14
CA TYR A 679 42.88 22.90 -41.30
C TYR A 679 43.89 22.07 -42.11
N TYR A 680 43.43 21.10 -42.91
CA TYR A 680 44.33 20.31 -43.76
C TYR A 680 44.92 21.13 -44.92
N GLN A 681 44.20 22.10 -45.47
CA GLN A 681 44.74 23.03 -46.48
C GLN A 681 45.81 23.96 -45.89
N VAL A 682 45.60 24.48 -44.67
CA VAL A 682 46.59 25.29 -43.95
C VAL A 682 47.80 24.44 -43.55
N CYS A 683 47.59 23.22 -43.05
CA CYS A 683 48.67 22.27 -42.77
C CYS A 683 49.47 21.92 -44.04
N ASN A 684 48.83 21.75 -45.19
CA ASN A 684 49.54 21.52 -46.46
C ASN A 684 50.28 22.78 -46.97
N LEU A 685 49.71 23.97 -46.78
CA LEU A 685 50.38 25.25 -47.10
C LEU A 685 51.58 25.53 -46.18
N LEU A 686 51.49 25.17 -44.91
CA LEU A 686 52.62 25.22 -43.97
C LEU A 686 53.68 24.17 -44.32
N ARG A 687 53.26 23.00 -44.80
CA ARG A 687 54.16 21.93 -45.25
C ARG A 687 54.88 22.27 -46.56
N SER A 688 54.34 23.17 -47.38
CA SER A 688 54.95 23.64 -48.64
C SER A 688 55.70 24.97 -48.53
N SER A 689 55.48 25.78 -47.49
CA SER A 689 56.15 27.07 -47.26
C SER A 689 57.39 27.00 -46.37
N VAL A 690 57.58 25.90 -45.62
CA VAL A 690 58.82 25.67 -44.87
C VAL A 690 59.82 24.93 -45.76
N GLY A 691 60.80 25.69 -46.27
CA GLY A 691 61.92 25.20 -47.04
C GLY A 691 62.56 23.95 -46.44
N PHE A 692 62.68 22.94 -47.28
CA PHE A 692 63.14 21.60 -46.99
C PHE A 692 64.65 21.58 -46.72
N SER A 693 65.09 21.72 -45.47
CA SER A 693 66.41 21.24 -45.03
C SER A 693 66.45 21.01 -43.52
N ARG A 694 66.80 19.79 -43.13
CA ARG A 694 66.94 19.22 -41.77
C ARG A 694 65.67 18.69 -41.11
N LYS A 695 65.20 17.56 -41.64
CA LYS A 695 64.47 16.53 -40.88
C LYS A 695 65.44 15.76 -39.98
N GLY A 696 65.04 15.49 -38.73
CA GLY A 696 65.64 14.41 -37.95
C GLY A 696 65.46 14.47 -36.43
N LYS A 697 65.11 15.60 -35.81
CA LYS A 697 65.06 15.69 -34.32
C LYS A 697 63.83 16.34 -33.68
N PHE A 698 62.95 16.97 -34.45
CA PHE A 698 61.78 17.65 -33.87
C PHE A 698 60.50 16.78 -33.87
N ILE A 699 60.35 15.88 -34.85
CA ILE A 699 59.16 15.03 -34.98
C ILE A 699 59.19 13.87 -33.96
N ASP A 700 60.35 13.27 -33.71
CA ASP A 700 60.50 12.17 -32.74
C ASP A 700 60.31 12.61 -31.27
N ASN A 701 60.49 13.90 -30.98
CA ASN A 701 60.20 14.46 -29.65
C ASN A 701 58.72 14.82 -29.46
N PHE A 702 57.94 14.93 -30.53
CA PHE A 702 56.51 15.30 -30.43
C PHE A 702 55.62 14.05 -30.23
N GLU A 703 56.00 12.89 -30.79
CA GLU A 703 55.29 11.62 -30.55
C GLU A 703 55.49 11.09 -29.10
N ASN A 704 56.62 11.42 -28.46
CA ASN A 704 56.87 11.05 -27.06
C ASN A 704 56.14 11.94 -26.03
N VAL A 705 55.63 13.11 -26.43
CA VAL A 705 54.86 14.01 -25.55
C VAL A 705 53.35 13.72 -25.61
N ILE A 706 52.88 13.06 -26.69
CA ILE A 706 51.46 12.68 -26.85
C ILE A 706 51.16 11.28 -26.27
N SER A 707 52.19 10.52 -25.88
CA SER A 707 52.06 9.18 -25.26
C SER A 707 52.28 9.16 -23.73
N ARG A 708 52.37 10.32 -23.09
CA ARG A 708 52.14 10.52 -21.64
C ARG A 708 50.87 11.33 -21.44
#